data_AF-A0A0W0YI71-F1
#
_entry.id   AF-A0A0W0YI71-F1
#
_cell.length_a   1.000
_cell.length_b   1.000
_cell.length_c   1.000
_cell.angle_alpha   90.00
_cell.angle_beta   90.00
_cell.angle_gamma   90.00
#
_symmetry.space_group_name_H-M   'P 1'
#
loop_
_entity.id
_entity.type
_entity.pdbx_description
1 polymer ?
#
loop_
_entity_poly.entity_id
_entity_poly.type
_entity_poly.pdbx_seq_one_letter_code
_entity_poly.pdbx_strand_id
1 'polypeptide(L)'
;MTTLKQQQAQREYLEKITVLAIQQATRKKPSSLLFDPQGRVLIDVKISEEAQGLFKQCFGKTRNPSPITTVSLDITQIKELNEEYERRYGLDKLNKEQLDKLSTVRGSIIPLQQEFHFHLALAVRTYTKVDDRRFPKEQMEIAHQKAMRRIQPLIEQAFADALEKAKEEGALNDVKLIQELDKARKKISAEAHSILMEEVLKETGQRLSTEDLKKIEKKHLAEKTAASPNDLLHIDQSLEQTIWISGSENTAHERLPHLPGAYALADRQIVTLALKEENQRQARLQIRIPSLDVKKNLSMDSAIDDVSVKLLKLADKYSIQDSISANPLGRKAFTYNLHTAINHTLDDWFKDNKQSWGARAILNGAHLYNKAQLKAKTPQPFCLVQNLSVNGFGDSLGYGWNIGWNKLRNEATLMAEMAMLQNLVGPKDCLAEIQKVFEYYEQFLTECNGHGENYFSRSEHGQLAIEQIKKIKAGWTQQNARIHDKDATPVEKAKDALKTIMANDLHHTHEYAKLVQSLSIFIEEASIAGCKSGNERAQAINGRVAILDHEASKPDSTIFKAMDTLARARPSDVKRLASDLKHNLDDKYNNHLQTGLSLISDVDQGASAKVNAKAPWYKFWTRLNPNYAEESSLTHLSQKKSGNMQAHKGLTEAMAAASGHPKSFSSYLGLGKLGMALSIIALPISLLVVAGIYQFSYKPYKEKLIAKAEPRIKECEKIYAKHIEQNSQKIVASYEKANRQLHESKVEGGLFVKEQPLMEYEQEGEHHHTKLFATLNESTVKAEDVHQHMGQFQGVLTQIKTRQQKEDSEVDYEEPPLIVKH
;
A
#
# COMPACT_ATOMS: atom_id res chain seq x y z
N MET A 1 12.48 8.36 26.80
CA MET A 1 13.58 9.03 26.08
C MET A 1 13.05 10.42 25.70
N THR A 2 13.84 11.50 25.70
CA THR A 2 13.30 12.78 25.18
C THR A 2 13.01 12.63 23.69
N THR A 3 11.96 13.27 23.19
CA THR A 3 11.56 13.26 21.77
C THR A 3 12.71 13.64 20.84
N LEU A 4 13.58 14.56 21.28
CA LEU A 4 14.80 14.97 20.57
C LEU A 4 15.82 13.84 20.40
N LYS A 5 16.12 13.08 21.46
CA LYS A 5 17.08 11.95 21.40
C LYS A 5 16.55 10.83 20.49
N GLN A 6 15.25 10.58 20.55
CA GLN A 6 14.59 9.61 19.68
C GLN A 6 14.72 10.03 18.21
N GLN A 7 14.47 11.30 17.91
CA GLN A 7 14.57 11.86 16.57
C GLN A 7 15.99 11.82 16.01
N GLN A 8 17.00 12.17 16.82
CA GLN A 8 18.40 12.09 16.42
C GLN A 8 18.80 10.65 16.06
N ALA A 9 18.39 9.68 16.88
CA ALA A 9 18.65 8.28 16.60
C ALA A 9 17.85 7.75 15.38
N GLN A 10 16.66 8.27 15.11
CA GLN A 10 15.94 7.99 13.85
C GLN A 10 16.72 8.50 12.64
N ARG A 11 17.27 9.73 12.72
CA ARG A 11 18.10 10.29 11.66
C ARG A 11 19.33 9.43 11.41
N GLU A 12 20.11 9.12 12.44
CA GLU A 12 21.32 8.30 12.32
C GLU A 12 21.03 6.95 11.66
N TYR A 13 19.93 6.30 12.05
CA TYR A 13 19.48 5.05 11.44
C TYR A 13 19.16 5.20 9.95
N LEU A 14 18.39 6.23 9.57
CA LEU A 14 17.99 6.45 8.18
C LEU A 14 19.13 6.96 7.28
N GLU A 15 20.05 7.77 7.82
CA GLU A 15 21.27 8.18 7.14
C GLU A 15 22.17 6.98 6.84
N LYS A 16 22.34 6.08 7.81
CA LYS A 16 23.11 4.85 7.60
C LYS A 16 22.54 3.98 6.48
N ILE A 17 21.21 3.81 6.42
CA ILE A 17 20.54 3.10 5.33
C ILE A 17 20.74 3.82 4.00
N THR A 18 20.63 5.15 3.99
CA THR A 18 20.81 5.99 2.80
C THR A 18 22.22 5.86 2.23
N VAL A 19 23.25 5.94 3.07
CA VAL A 19 24.65 5.76 2.69
C VAL A 19 24.87 4.37 2.07
N LEU A 20 24.33 3.32 2.68
CA LEU A 20 24.42 1.96 2.14
C LEU A 20 23.73 1.83 0.78
N ALA A 21 22.57 2.46 0.60
CA ALA A 21 21.86 2.47 -0.68
C ALA A 21 22.66 3.18 -1.78
N ILE A 22 23.24 4.35 -1.47
CA ILE A 22 24.12 5.10 -2.39
C ILE A 22 25.33 4.24 -2.77
N GLN A 23 26.02 3.64 -1.80
CA GLN A 23 27.17 2.77 -2.05
C GLN A 23 26.80 1.56 -2.93
N GLN A 24 25.63 0.95 -2.73
CA GLN A 24 25.17 -0.16 -3.57
C GLN A 24 24.80 0.29 -4.98
N ALA A 25 24.23 1.49 -5.14
CA ALA A 25 23.90 2.06 -6.44
C ALA A 25 25.15 2.41 -7.25
N THR A 26 26.13 3.07 -6.63
CA THR A 26 27.36 3.53 -7.31
C THR A 26 28.35 2.40 -7.63
N ARG A 27 28.32 1.29 -6.89
CA ARG A 27 29.10 0.09 -7.23
C ARG A 27 28.59 -0.65 -8.47
N LYS A 28 27.34 -0.43 -8.86
CA LYS A 28 26.75 -1.04 -10.06
C LYS A 28 27.09 -0.16 -11.28
N LYS A 29 27.20 -0.80 -12.46
CA LYS A 29 27.29 -0.03 -13.71
C LYS A 29 26.00 0.79 -13.87
N PRO A 30 26.04 2.10 -14.17
CA PRO A 30 24.84 2.93 -14.31
C PRO A 30 23.81 2.33 -15.27
N SER A 31 24.27 1.76 -16.39
CA SER A 31 23.42 1.09 -17.39
C SER A 31 22.66 -0.15 -16.88
N SER A 32 23.09 -0.73 -15.75
CA SER A 32 22.42 -1.89 -15.13
C SER A 32 21.33 -1.51 -14.13
N LEU A 33 21.26 -0.24 -13.74
CA LEU A 33 20.22 0.27 -12.84
C LEU A 33 18.89 0.44 -13.60
N LEU A 34 17.80 0.29 -12.86
CA LEU A 34 16.44 0.46 -13.36
C LEU A 34 15.95 1.82 -12.90
N PHE A 35 16.10 2.82 -13.76
CA PHE A 35 15.72 4.18 -13.46
C PHE A 35 14.21 4.37 -13.62
N ASP A 36 13.59 5.01 -12.64
CA ASP A 36 12.21 5.46 -12.71
C ASP A 36 12.10 6.81 -13.47
N PRO A 37 10.97 7.11 -14.14
CA PRO A 37 10.74 8.40 -14.79
C PRO A 37 10.99 9.63 -13.92
N GLN A 38 10.89 9.52 -12.58
CA GLN A 38 11.17 10.61 -11.65
C GLN A 38 12.67 10.82 -11.35
N GLY A 39 13.58 10.05 -11.95
CA GLY A 39 15.01 10.11 -11.60
C GLY A 39 15.29 9.39 -10.28
N ARG A 40 14.73 8.19 -10.14
CA ARG A 40 14.88 7.36 -8.92
C ARG A 40 15.36 5.96 -9.25
N VAL A 41 15.98 5.30 -8.29
CA VAL A 41 16.28 3.86 -8.35
C VAL A 41 15.85 3.18 -7.06
N LEU A 42 15.34 1.96 -7.18
CA LEU A 42 15.02 1.12 -6.02
C LEU A 42 16.24 0.27 -5.64
N ILE A 43 16.64 0.33 -4.36
CA ILE A 43 17.77 -0.42 -3.80
C ILE A 43 17.33 -1.13 -2.52
N ASP A 44 17.41 -2.46 -2.50
CA ASP A 44 17.13 -3.24 -1.30
C ASP A 44 18.36 -3.31 -0.39
N VAL A 45 18.26 -2.67 0.77
CA VAL A 45 19.30 -2.65 1.80
C VAL A 45 18.97 -3.69 2.87
N LYS A 46 19.84 -4.69 3.02
CA LYS A 46 19.78 -5.64 4.14
C LYS A 46 20.22 -4.96 5.43
N ILE A 47 19.44 -5.12 6.49
CA ILE A 47 19.69 -4.49 7.79
C ILE A 47 20.69 -5.32 8.59
N SER A 48 21.83 -4.71 8.97
CA SER A 48 22.85 -5.34 9.83
C SER A 48 22.40 -5.40 11.29
N GLU A 49 23.03 -6.26 12.11
CA GLU A 49 22.74 -6.35 13.55
C GLU A 49 22.93 -5.02 14.28
N GLU A 50 23.98 -4.26 13.91
CA GLU A 50 24.23 -2.93 14.45
C GLU A 50 23.07 -1.96 14.13
N ALA A 51 22.56 -1.98 12.89
CA ALA A 51 21.41 -1.17 12.50
C ALA A 51 20.11 -1.62 13.21
N GLN A 52 19.96 -2.91 13.53
CA GLN A 52 18.87 -3.38 14.39
C GLN A 52 18.98 -2.83 15.82
N GLY A 53 20.21 -2.72 16.35
CA GLY A 53 20.49 -2.07 17.62
C GLY A 53 20.03 -0.61 17.63
N LEU A 54 20.43 0.16 16.61
CA LEU A 54 20.00 1.56 16.42
C LEU A 54 18.47 1.67 16.31
N PHE A 55 17.83 0.80 15.52
CA PHE A 55 16.37 0.78 15.38
C PHE A 55 15.66 0.64 16.73
N LYS A 56 16.11 -0.30 17.58
CA LYS A 56 15.50 -0.51 18.90
C LYS A 56 15.66 0.69 19.83
N GLN A 57 16.73 1.47 19.67
CA GLN A 57 16.94 2.70 20.42
C GLN A 57 15.95 3.80 20.01
N CYS A 58 15.59 3.88 18.71
CA CYS A 58 14.81 4.99 18.17
C CYS A 58 13.32 4.69 17.90
N PHE A 59 12.94 3.42 17.76
CA PHE A 59 11.56 2.97 17.54
C PHE A 59 10.98 2.16 18.71
N GLY A 60 11.76 1.95 19.76
CA GLY A 60 11.37 1.21 20.95
C GLY A 60 11.76 -0.27 20.90
N LYS A 61 11.79 -0.92 22.07
CA LYS A 61 12.24 -2.31 22.24
C LYS A 61 11.21 -3.36 21.83
N THR A 62 9.94 -2.97 21.69
CA THR A 62 8.82 -3.86 21.37
C THR A 62 8.74 -4.21 19.88
N ARG A 63 9.59 -3.57 19.06
CA ARG A 63 9.57 -3.67 17.60
C ARG A 63 10.93 -4.08 17.06
N ASN A 64 10.88 -4.72 15.89
CA ASN A 64 12.07 -5.03 15.09
C ASN A 64 11.92 -4.35 13.73
N PRO A 65 13.03 -3.90 13.10
CA PRO A 65 13.00 -3.45 11.72
C PRO A 65 12.70 -4.65 10.81
N SER A 66 12.22 -4.37 9.61
CA SER A 66 12.18 -5.40 8.58
C SER A 66 13.60 -5.82 8.21
N PRO A 67 13.86 -7.09 7.84
CA PRO A 67 15.19 -7.53 7.43
C PRO A 67 15.76 -6.78 6.22
N ILE A 68 14.86 -6.21 5.41
CA ILE A 68 15.17 -5.42 4.22
C ILE A 68 14.42 -4.09 4.33
N THR A 69 15.15 -3.01 4.06
CA THR A 69 14.56 -1.71 3.71
C THR A 69 14.74 -1.48 2.21
N THR A 70 13.64 -1.35 1.48
CA THR A 70 13.65 -0.93 0.08
C THR A 70 13.79 0.58 0.04
N VAL A 71 14.85 1.09 -0.61
CA VAL A 71 15.16 2.51 -0.69
C VAL A 71 14.83 3.03 -2.08
N SER A 72 13.90 3.98 -2.16
CA SER A 72 13.63 4.82 -3.33
C SER A 72 14.59 6.00 -3.31
N LEU A 73 15.77 5.78 -3.91
CA LEU A 73 16.88 6.72 -3.92
C LEU A 73 16.70 7.71 -5.07
N ASP A 74 16.64 9.00 -4.75
CA ASP A 74 16.74 10.09 -5.72
C ASP A 74 18.20 10.23 -6.17
N ILE A 75 18.43 10.01 -7.46
CA ILE A 75 19.77 9.98 -8.06
C ILE A 75 20.21 11.32 -8.63
N THR A 76 19.36 12.35 -8.56
CA THR A 76 19.63 13.64 -9.23
C THR A 76 20.78 14.44 -8.64
N GLN A 77 21.26 14.06 -7.44
CA GLN A 77 22.47 14.60 -6.83
C GLN A 77 23.73 13.74 -7.08
N ILE A 78 23.60 12.60 -7.76
CA ILE A 78 24.69 11.68 -8.06
C ILE A 78 25.01 11.82 -9.56
N LYS A 79 26.04 12.62 -9.87
CA LYS A 79 26.35 13.08 -11.23
C LYS A 79 26.33 11.97 -12.28
N GLU A 80 27.08 10.89 -12.08
CA GLU A 80 27.22 9.81 -13.06
C GLU A 80 25.90 9.06 -13.30
N LEU A 81 25.05 8.98 -12.27
CA LEU A 81 23.73 8.34 -12.39
C LEU A 81 22.72 9.28 -13.04
N ASN A 82 22.78 10.57 -12.72
CA ASN A 82 21.89 11.58 -13.30
C ASN A 82 22.13 11.75 -14.81
N GLU A 83 23.38 11.80 -15.25
CA GLU A 83 23.73 11.87 -16.68
C GLU A 83 23.17 10.66 -17.45
N GLU A 84 23.29 9.45 -16.89
CA GLU A 84 22.75 8.24 -17.53
C GLU A 84 21.20 8.22 -17.53
N TYR A 85 20.57 8.68 -16.45
CA TYR A 85 19.12 8.85 -16.38
C TYR A 85 18.62 9.83 -17.43
N GLU A 86 19.22 11.02 -17.52
CA GLU A 86 18.84 12.06 -18.48
C GLU A 86 18.94 11.54 -19.92
N ARG A 87 20.03 10.84 -20.25
CA ARG A 87 20.24 10.21 -21.56
C ARG A 87 19.20 9.15 -21.89
N ARG A 88 18.87 8.26 -20.94
CA ARG A 88 17.91 7.16 -21.15
C ARG A 88 16.47 7.64 -21.32
N TYR A 89 16.13 8.73 -20.65
CA TYR A 89 14.79 9.33 -20.71
C TYR A 89 14.67 10.48 -21.73
N GLY A 90 15.75 10.77 -22.47
CA GLY A 90 15.77 11.80 -23.51
C GLY A 90 15.64 13.24 -22.98
N LEU A 91 16.02 13.46 -21.72
CA LEU A 91 15.99 14.76 -21.05
C LEU A 91 17.15 15.65 -21.52
N ASP A 92 18.26 15.04 -21.92
CA ASP A 92 19.42 15.69 -22.55
C ASP A 92 19.08 16.45 -23.85
N LYS A 93 17.93 16.14 -24.46
CA LYS A 93 17.41 16.78 -25.68
C LYS A 93 16.45 17.93 -25.41
N LEU A 94 16.10 18.17 -24.15
CA LEU A 94 15.20 19.26 -23.77
C LEU A 94 15.98 20.57 -23.62
N ASN A 95 15.34 21.68 -23.96
CA ASN A 95 15.90 22.99 -23.65
C ASN A 95 15.76 23.30 -22.15
N LYS A 96 16.44 24.35 -21.69
CA LYS A 96 16.44 24.75 -20.27
C LYS A 96 15.03 25.00 -19.72
N GLU A 97 14.17 25.70 -20.46
CA GLU A 97 12.81 26.02 -20.02
C GLU A 97 11.97 24.76 -19.83
N GLN A 98 12.08 23.79 -20.75
CA GLN A 98 11.40 22.51 -20.66
C GLN A 98 11.91 21.66 -19.48
N LEU A 99 13.22 21.68 -19.23
CA LEU A 99 13.84 21.00 -18.08
C LEU A 99 13.39 21.63 -16.76
N ASP A 100 13.41 22.95 -16.66
CA ASP A 100 12.97 23.68 -15.48
C ASP A 100 11.49 23.37 -15.20
N LYS A 101 10.65 23.39 -16.24
CA LYS A 101 9.23 23.03 -16.15
C LYS A 101 9.05 21.59 -15.65
N LEU A 102 9.77 20.62 -16.20
CA LEU A 102 9.70 19.22 -15.79
C LEU A 102 10.18 19.02 -14.33
N SER A 103 11.24 19.72 -13.94
CA SER A 103 11.80 19.69 -12.59
C SER A 103 10.77 20.13 -11.54
N THR A 104 9.99 21.19 -11.84
CA THR A 104 8.94 21.67 -10.91
C THR A 104 7.81 20.66 -10.66
N VAL A 105 7.56 19.75 -11.59
CA VAL A 105 6.47 18.75 -11.49
C VAL A 105 6.97 17.32 -11.33
N ARG A 106 8.28 17.13 -11.12
CA ARG A 106 8.91 15.81 -11.03
C ARG A 106 8.22 14.93 -9.99
N GLY A 107 7.83 15.52 -8.86
CA GLY A 107 7.08 14.87 -7.79
C GLY A 107 5.66 14.41 -8.17
N SER A 108 5.12 14.80 -9.32
CA SER A 108 3.82 14.36 -9.86
C SER A 108 3.92 13.47 -11.10
N ILE A 109 5.10 13.34 -11.69
CA ILE A 109 5.34 12.36 -12.77
C ILE A 109 5.05 10.96 -12.25
N ILE A 110 4.32 10.15 -13.02
CA ILE A 110 3.96 8.79 -12.63
C ILE A 110 5.21 7.90 -12.59
N PRO A 111 5.56 7.31 -11.44
CA PRO A 111 6.76 6.52 -11.27
C PRO A 111 6.54 5.08 -11.76
N LEU A 112 6.44 4.91 -13.08
CA LEU A 112 6.07 3.63 -13.70
C LEU A 112 7.01 2.49 -13.31
N GLN A 113 8.32 2.73 -13.16
CA GLN A 113 9.26 1.67 -12.79
C GLN A 113 9.00 1.18 -11.37
N GLN A 114 8.82 2.13 -10.45
CA GLN A 114 8.53 1.84 -9.05
C GLN A 114 7.16 1.17 -8.87
N GLU A 115 6.12 1.66 -9.57
CA GLU A 115 4.79 1.05 -9.56
C GLU A 115 4.83 -0.40 -10.07
N PHE A 116 5.50 -0.65 -11.20
CA PHE A 116 5.60 -2.02 -11.73
C PHE A 116 6.46 -2.94 -10.86
N HIS A 117 7.48 -2.41 -10.19
CA HIS A 117 8.25 -3.18 -9.22
C HIS A 117 7.36 -3.74 -8.12
N PHE A 118 6.58 -2.90 -7.44
CA PHE A 118 5.70 -3.35 -6.36
C PHE A 118 4.51 -4.19 -6.87
N HIS A 119 3.95 -3.85 -8.04
CA HIS A 119 2.88 -4.62 -8.68
C HIS A 119 3.28 -6.06 -8.98
N LEU A 120 4.45 -6.25 -9.61
CA LEU A 120 4.92 -7.58 -9.94
C LEU A 120 5.45 -8.33 -8.73
N ALA A 121 6.03 -7.63 -7.73
CA ALA A 121 6.40 -8.25 -6.46
C ALA A 121 5.17 -8.87 -5.76
N LEU A 122 4.03 -8.17 -5.79
CA LEU A 122 2.75 -8.72 -5.32
C LEU A 122 2.33 -9.97 -6.13
N ALA A 123 2.39 -9.91 -7.46
CA ALA A 123 2.06 -11.07 -8.29
C ALA A 123 2.91 -12.28 -7.88
N VAL A 124 4.23 -12.09 -7.76
CA VAL A 124 5.22 -13.08 -7.33
C VAL A 124 4.90 -13.67 -5.95
N ARG A 125 4.57 -12.84 -4.95
CA ARG A 125 4.11 -13.34 -3.64
C ARG A 125 2.84 -14.20 -3.74
N THR A 126 1.95 -13.85 -4.67
CA THR A 126 0.72 -14.63 -4.91
C THR A 126 1.04 -16.00 -5.48
N TYR A 127 1.98 -16.12 -6.42
CA TYR A 127 2.49 -17.43 -6.90
C TYR A 127 3.03 -18.27 -5.73
N THR A 128 3.93 -17.73 -4.91
CA THR A 128 4.51 -18.46 -3.77
C THR A 128 3.45 -18.88 -2.75
N LYS A 129 2.40 -18.09 -2.52
CA LYS A 129 1.31 -18.44 -1.59
C LYS A 129 0.31 -19.44 -2.17
N VAL A 130 0.24 -19.59 -3.49
CA VAL A 130 -0.51 -20.69 -4.10
C VAL A 130 0.14 -22.02 -3.78
N ASP A 131 1.46 -22.11 -3.99
CA ASP A 131 2.26 -23.32 -3.79
C ASP A 131 3.75 -22.94 -3.69
N ASP A 132 4.31 -22.97 -2.49
CA ASP A 132 5.68 -22.58 -2.20
C ASP A 132 6.72 -23.60 -2.72
N ARG A 133 6.30 -24.84 -2.96
CA ARG A 133 7.15 -25.89 -3.54
C ARG A 133 7.30 -25.71 -5.04
N ARG A 134 6.20 -25.38 -5.74
CA ARG A 134 6.23 -25.08 -7.19
C ARG A 134 6.79 -23.71 -7.50
N PHE A 135 6.60 -22.74 -6.60
CA PHE A 135 7.05 -21.35 -6.78
C PHE A 135 7.89 -20.87 -5.58
N PRO A 136 9.10 -21.42 -5.37
CA PRO A 136 9.95 -21.07 -4.24
C PRO A 136 10.33 -19.59 -4.22
N LYS A 137 10.32 -18.98 -3.03
CA LYS A 137 10.54 -17.53 -2.85
C LYS A 137 11.81 -17.02 -3.53
N GLU A 138 12.91 -17.76 -3.46
CA GLU A 138 14.20 -17.36 -4.05
C GLU A 138 14.16 -17.31 -5.58
N GLN A 139 13.60 -18.34 -6.23
CA GLN A 139 13.43 -18.38 -7.68
C GLN A 139 12.47 -17.30 -8.16
N MET A 140 11.41 -17.08 -7.38
CA MET A 140 10.39 -16.07 -7.63
C MET A 140 10.96 -14.64 -7.53
N GLU A 141 11.87 -14.38 -6.59
CA GLU A 141 12.63 -13.13 -6.51
C GLU A 141 13.54 -12.94 -7.74
N ILE A 142 14.24 -13.98 -8.19
CA ILE A 142 15.07 -13.90 -9.41
C ILE A 142 14.20 -13.61 -10.64
N ALA A 143 13.05 -14.28 -10.77
CA ALA A 143 12.10 -14.05 -11.86
C ALA A 143 11.58 -12.61 -11.86
N HIS A 144 11.25 -12.06 -10.68
CA HIS A 144 10.86 -10.66 -10.52
C HIS A 144 11.93 -9.69 -11.03
N GLN A 145 13.18 -9.85 -10.56
CA GLN A 145 14.28 -8.97 -10.93
C GLN A 145 14.60 -9.05 -12.44
N LYS A 146 14.54 -10.25 -13.03
CA LYS A 146 14.70 -10.45 -14.48
C LYS A 146 13.56 -9.82 -15.28
N ALA A 147 12.33 -9.96 -14.81
CA ALA A 147 11.16 -9.33 -15.44
C ALA A 147 11.27 -7.80 -15.42
N MET A 148 11.67 -7.22 -14.29
CA MET A 148 11.84 -5.76 -14.17
C MET A 148 12.91 -5.21 -15.13
N ARG A 149 14.01 -5.93 -15.35
CA ARG A 149 15.01 -5.55 -16.37
C ARG A 149 14.43 -5.55 -17.79
N ARG A 150 13.57 -6.51 -18.11
CA ARG A 150 12.90 -6.60 -19.43
C ARG A 150 11.80 -5.55 -19.62
N ILE A 151 11.20 -5.07 -18.54
CA ILE A 151 10.16 -4.04 -18.57
C ILE A 151 10.74 -2.63 -18.68
N GLN A 152 11.96 -2.41 -18.16
CA GLN A 152 12.62 -1.11 -18.16
C GLN A 152 12.64 -0.40 -19.54
N PRO A 153 12.99 -1.05 -20.66
CA PRO A 153 12.92 -0.40 -21.99
C PRO A 153 11.50 0.00 -22.41
N LEU A 154 10.47 -0.74 -21.98
CA LEU A 154 9.07 -0.39 -22.26
C LEU A 154 8.66 0.89 -21.53
N ILE A 155 9.18 1.10 -20.32
CA ILE A 155 8.94 2.30 -19.51
C ILE A 155 9.67 3.50 -20.12
N GLU A 156 10.94 3.34 -20.49
CA GLU A 156 11.73 4.39 -21.14
C GLU A 156 11.08 4.84 -22.44
N GLN A 157 10.67 3.89 -23.29
CA GLN A 157 9.95 4.21 -24.52
C GLN A 157 8.62 4.89 -24.25
N ALA A 158 7.86 4.42 -23.25
CA ALA A 158 6.60 5.04 -22.89
C ALA A 158 6.76 6.48 -22.40
N PHE A 159 7.84 6.78 -21.68
CA PHE A 159 8.14 8.15 -21.26
C PHE A 159 8.57 9.00 -22.45
N ALA A 160 9.46 8.51 -23.31
CA ALA A 160 9.87 9.22 -24.51
C ALA A 160 8.67 9.55 -25.42
N ASP A 161 7.77 8.59 -25.66
CA ASP A 161 6.54 8.79 -26.42
C ASP A 161 5.61 9.82 -25.77
N ALA A 162 5.52 9.80 -24.43
CA ALA A 162 4.69 10.74 -23.67
C ALA A 162 5.28 12.15 -23.72
N LEU A 163 6.61 12.28 -23.64
CA LEU A 163 7.34 13.53 -23.75
C LEU A 163 7.18 14.16 -25.14
N GLU A 164 7.33 13.37 -26.21
CA GLU A 164 7.11 13.85 -27.59
C GLU A 164 5.68 14.34 -27.80
N LYS A 165 4.68 13.64 -27.28
CA LYS A 165 3.28 14.09 -27.37
C LYS A 165 2.97 15.32 -26.53
N ALA A 166 3.72 15.54 -25.46
CA ALA A 166 3.56 16.67 -24.55
C ALA A 166 4.21 17.95 -25.08
N LYS A 167 5.09 17.86 -26.10
CA LYS A 167 5.66 19.02 -26.78
C LYS A 167 4.60 19.65 -27.69
N GLU A 168 4.24 20.90 -27.41
CA GLU A 168 3.27 21.71 -28.16
C GLU A 168 3.92 23.06 -28.47
N GLU A 169 4.10 23.39 -29.75
CA GLU A 169 4.63 24.70 -30.20
C GLU A 169 5.97 25.11 -29.56
N GLY A 170 6.82 24.13 -29.18
CA GLY A 170 8.10 24.37 -28.52
C GLY A 170 8.03 24.40 -26.98
N ALA A 171 6.84 24.44 -26.38
CA ALA A 171 6.62 24.36 -24.95
C ALA A 171 6.31 22.92 -24.49
N LEU A 172 6.51 22.62 -23.20
CA LEU A 172 6.18 21.33 -22.59
C LEU A 172 4.87 21.42 -21.80
N ASN A 173 3.87 20.65 -22.22
CA ASN A 173 2.62 20.45 -21.49
C ASN A 173 2.76 19.29 -20.49
N ASP A 174 3.20 19.64 -19.28
CA ASP A 174 3.39 18.73 -18.13
C ASP A 174 2.13 17.90 -17.77
N VAL A 175 0.95 18.51 -17.79
CA VAL A 175 -0.32 17.81 -17.54
C VAL A 175 -0.55 16.72 -18.59
N LYS A 176 -0.31 17.02 -19.88
CA LYS A 176 -0.46 16.07 -20.97
C LYS A 176 0.56 14.92 -20.88
N LEU A 177 1.81 15.21 -20.50
CA LEU A 177 2.84 14.19 -20.21
C LEU A 177 2.33 13.16 -19.21
N ILE A 178 1.85 13.61 -18.05
CA ILE A 178 1.35 12.73 -16.98
C ILE A 178 0.11 11.93 -17.44
N GLN A 179 -0.78 12.54 -18.22
CA GLN A 179 -1.93 11.83 -18.79
C GLN A 179 -1.53 10.72 -19.77
N GLU A 180 -0.51 10.95 -20.60
CA GLU A 180 0.03 9.93 -21.49
C GLU A 180 0.73 8.80 -20.71
N LEU A 181 1.41 9.10 -19.60
CA LEU A 181 1.98 8.08 -18.71
C LEU A 181 0.89 7.21 -18.06
N ASP A 182 -0.25 7.77 -17.62
CA ASP A 182 -1.38 6.97 -17.12
C ASP A 182 -1.96 6.06 -18.23
N LYS A 183 -1.98 6.52 -19.49
CA LYS A 183 -2.37 5.66 -20.63
C LYS A 183 -1.35 4.55 -20.85
N ALA A 184 -0.05 4.85 -20.75
CA ALA A 184 1.03 3.87 -20.89
C ALA A 184 0.97 2.78 -19.83
N ARG A 185 0.64 3.13 -18.57
CA ARG A 185 0.40 2.18 -17.46
C ARG A 185 -0.50 1.01 -17.89
N LYS A 186 -1.63 1.30 -18.54
CA LYS A 186 -2.55 0.25 -19.04
C LYS A 186 -1.89 -0.64 -20.11
N LYS A 187 -1.10 -0.05 -21.02
CA LYS A 187 -0.45 -0.79 -22.11
C LYS A 187 0.63 -1.72 -21.59
N ILE A 188 1.50 -1.20 -20.72
CA ILE A 188 2.63 -1.94 -20.15
C ILE A 188 2.14 -3.07 -19.24
N SER A 189 1.05 -2.88 -18.50
CA SER A 189 0.57 -3.85 -17.51
C SER A 189 0.33 -5.26 -18.06
N ALA A 190 -0.25 -5.39 -19.26
CA ALA A 190 -0.47 -6.70 -19.87
C ALA A 190 0.86 -7.38 -20.25
N GLU A 191 1.76 -6.62 -20.90
CA GLU A 191 3.07 -7.13 -21.32
C GLU A 191 3.97 -7.47 -20.12
N ALA A 192 3.91 -6.68 -19.05
CA ALA A 192 4.64 -6.91 -17.81
C ALA A 192 4.25 -8.25 -17.16
N HIS A 193 2.97 -8.61 -17.16
CA HIS A 193 2.50 -9.91 -16.65
C HIS A 193 2.94 -11.07 -17.55
N SER A 194 2.91 -10.91 -18.87
CA SER A 194 3.46 -11.91 -19.79
C SER A 194 4.96 -12.12 -19.60
N ILE A 195 5.74 -11.03 -19.48
CA ILE A 195 7.17 -11.07 -19.19
C ILE A 195 7.42 -11.79 -17.86
N LEU A 196 6.67 -11.45 -16.81
CA LEU A 196 6.83 -12.11 -15.51
C LEU A 196 6.56 -13.60 -15.60
N MET A 197 5.47 -14.02 -16.25
CA MET A 197 5.14 -15.43 -16.45
C MET A 197 6.26 -16.18 -17.19
N GLU A 198 6.81 -15.59 -18.25
CA GLU A 198 7.95 -16.16 -18.98
C GLU A 198 9.16 -16.36 -18.06
N GLU A 199 9.50 -15.37 -17.22
CA GLU A 199 10.62 -15.50 -16.27
C GLU A 199 10.31 -16.51 -15.15
N VAL A 200 9.08 -16.57 -14.66
CA VAL A 200 8.66 -17.61 -13.70
C VAL A 200 8.83 -19.00 -14.31
N LEU A 201 8.40 -19.21 -15.55
CA LEU A 201 8.55 -20.49 -16.24
C LEU A 201 10.03 -20.85 -16.43
N LYS A 202 10.90 -19.88 -16.74
CA LYS A 202 12.35 -20.11 -16.88
C LYS A 202 13.00 -20.50 -15.55
N GLU A 203 12.65 -19.85 -14.45
CA GLU A 203 13.28 -20.10 -13.15
C GLU A 203 12.71 -21.31 -12.41
N THR A 204 11.43 -21.61 -12.61
CA THR A 204 10.72 -22.66 -11.84
C THR A 204 10.34 -23.89 -12.67
N GLY A 205 10.23 -23.74 -14.01
CA GLY A 205 9.65 -24.76 -14.88
C GLY A 205 8.13 -24.94 -14.69
N GLN A 206 7.47 -24.06 -13.93
CA GLN A 206 6.07 -24.20 -13.57
C GLN A 206 5.23 -23.02 -14.08
N ARG A 207 3.92 -23.24 -14.24
CA ARG A 207 2.92 -22.22 -14.55
C ARG A 207 1.68 -22.40 -13.66
N LEU A 208 0.87 -21.35 -13.52
CA LEU A 208 -0.41 -21.47 -12.84
C LEU A 208 -1.37 -22.29 -13.70
N SER A 209 -2.02 -23.26 -13.08
CA SER A 209 -3.13 -24.01 -13.66
C SER A 209 -4.45 -23.24 -13.53
N THR A 210 -5.51 -23.73 -14.18
CA THR A 210 -6.86 -23.18 -14.01
C THR A 210 -7.35 -23.35 -12.56
N GLU A 211 -6.95 -24.42 -11.89
CA GLU A 211 -7.25 -24.72 -10.49
C GLU A 211 -6.56 -23.72 -9.56
N ASP A 212 -5.31 -23.36 -9.86
CA ASP A 212 -4.56 -22.33 -9.13
C ASP A 212 -5.24 -20.96 -9.23
N LEU A 213 -5.67 -20.58 -10.43
CA LEU A 213 -6.38 -19.32 -10.65
C LEU A 213 -7.73 -19.29 -9.90
N LYS A 214 -8.49 -20.40 -9.95
CA LYS A 214 -9.71 -20.55 -9.14
C LYS A 214 -9.42 -20.45 -7.63
N LYS A 215 -8.30 -20.99 -7.16
CA LYS A 215 -7.87 -20.88 -5.75
C LYS A 215 -7.54 -19.44 -5.38
N ILE A 216 -6.82 -18.70 -6.24
CA ILE A 216 -6.51 -17.29 -6.04
C ILE A 216 -7.80 -16.47 -5.90
N GLU A 217 -8.73 -16.63 -6.85
CA GLU A 217 -9.99 -15.88 -6.90
C GLU A 217 -10.90 -16.22 -5.72
N LYS A 218 -11.22 -17.50 -5.51
CA LYS A 218 -12.13 -17.94 -4.43
C LYS A 218 -11.62 -17.61 -3.03
N LYS A 219 -10.30 -17.59 -2.83
CA LYS A 219 -9.70 -17.31 -1.51
C LYS A 219 -9.33 -15.84 -1.33
N HIS A 220 -9.56 -14.99 -2.32
CA HIS A 220 -9.07 -13.60 -2.34
C HIS A 220 -7.58 -13.52 -2.00
N LEU A 221 -6.78 -14.48 -2.50
CA LEU A 221 -5.40 -14.67 -2.05
C LEU A 221 -4.54 -13.45 -2.34
N ALA A 222 -4.71 -12.84 -3.51
CA ALA A 222 -4.05 -11.61 -3.91
C ALA A 222 -4.29 -10.46 -2.91
N GLU A 223 -5.50 -10.34 -2.38
CA GLU A 223 -5.84 -9.30 -1.40
C GLU A 223 -5.09 -9.53 -0.07
N LYS A 224 -4.88 -10.79 0.31
CA LYS A 224 -4.14 -11.21 1.52
C LYS A 224 -2.63 -11.18 1.38
N THR A 225 -2.11 -11.06 0.16
CA THR A 225 -0.66 -10.98 -0.12
C THR A 225 -0.23 -9.58 -0.57
N ALA A 226 -1.18 -8.64 -0.63
CA ALA A 226 -1.00 -7.30 -1.18
C ALA A 226 0.01 -6.44 -0.43
N ALA A 227 0.14 -6.61 0.89
CA ALA A 227 1.06 -5.84 1.70
C ALA A 227 2.52 -6.29 1.56
N SER A 228 3.43 -5.33 1.45
CA SER A 228 4.88 -5.55 1.50
C SER A 228 5.36 -5.55 2.96
N PRO A 229 6.11 -6.59 3.37
CA PRO A 229 6.70 -6.65 4.69
C PRO A 229 8.00 -5.86 4.81
N ASN A 230 8.58 -5.39 3.71
CA ASN A 230 9.78 -4.57 3.76
C ASN A 230 9.45 -3.18 4.30
N ASP A 231 10.38 -2.63 5.07
CA ASP A 231 10.39 -1.20 5.34
C ASP A 231 10.70 -0.46 4.03
N LEU A 232 10.20 0.76 3.90
CA LEU A 232 10.41 1.59 2.71
C LEU A 232 11.00 2.93 3.13
N LEU A 233 12.06 3.35 2.44
CA LEU A 233 12.68 4.65 2.62
C LEU A 233 12.62 5.43 1.31
N HIS A 234 11.99 6.59 1.31
CA HIS A 234 11.88 7.46 0.14
C HIS A 234 12.61 8.77 0.39
N ILE A 235 13.63 9.03 -0.41
CA ILE A 235 14.45 10.25 -0.32
C ILE A 235 13.97 11.21 -1.40
N ASP A 236 13.50 12.40 -1.06
CA ASP A 236 12.97 13.38 -2.01
C ASP A 236 13.72 14.70 -1.91
N GLN A 237 14.57 14.97 -2.90
CA GLN A 237 15.33 16.22 -2.97
C GLN A 237 14.43 17.41 -3.28
N SER A 238 13.30 17.22 -3.97
CA SER A 238 12.39 18.32 -4.34
C SER A 238 11.65 18.88 -3.13
N LEU A 239 11.37 18.02 -2.14
CA LEU A 239 10.76 18.39 -0.87
C LEU A 239 11.77 18.44 0.29
N GLU A 240 13.07 18.31 -0.01
CA GLU A 240 14.17 18.26 0.96
C GLU A 240 13.89 17.35 2.17
N GLN A 241 13.27 16.19 1.94
CA GLN A 241 12.82 15.30 3.01
C GLN A 241 13.07 13.82 2.70
N THR A 242 13.15 13.04 3.76
CA THR A 242 13.16 11.59 3.73
C THR A 242 11.94 11.06 4.48
N ILE A 243 11.20 10.16 3.84
CA ILE A 243 10.01 9.53 4.40
C ILE A 243 10.29 8.03 4.57
N TRP A 244 10.26 7.57 5.81
CA TRP A 244 10.31 6.16 6.14
C TRP A 244 8.90 5.63 6.45
N ILE A 245 8.56 4.48 5.88
CA ILE A 245 7.29 3.79 6.06
C ILE A 245 7.58 2.37 6.54
N SER A 246 7.02 1.99 7.68
CA SER A 246 7.25 0.64 8.20
C SER A 246 6.59 -0.44 7.35
N GLY A 247 7.22 -1.60 7.26
CA GLY A 247 6.70 -2.82 6.65
C GLY A 247 5.46 -3.38 7.36
N SER A 248 4.65 -4.15 6.64
CA SER A 248 3.54 -4.92 7.22
C SER A 248 3.26 -6.18 6.41
N GLU A 249 3.20 -7.32 7.08
CA GLU A 249 2.71 -8.59 6.50
C GLU A 249 1.18 -8.61 6.39
N ASN A 250 0.50 -7.80 7.20
CA ASN A 250 -0.96 -7.74 7.25
C ASN A 250 -1.48 -6.82 6.16
N THR A 251 -2.63 -7.17 5.57
CA THR A 251 -3.23 -6.40 4.49
C THR A 251 -4.38 -5.54 4.97
N ALA A 252 -4.57 -4.37 4.35
CA ALA A 252 -5.70 -3.48 4.66
C ALA A 252 -7.06 -4.10 4.30
N HIS A 253 -7.07 -5.14 3.46
CA HIS A 253 -8.27 -5.86 3.01
C HIS A 253 -8.67 -6.99 3.98
N GLU A 254 -7.72 -7.58 4.70
CA GLU A 254 -7.95 -8.62 5.70
C GLU A 254 -8.15 -8.02 7.09
N ARG A 255 -9.35 -7.46 7.32
CA ARG A 255 -9.74 -6.94 8.64
C ARG A 255 -10.28 -8.06 9.52
N LEU A 256 -9.41 -8.64 10.34
CA LEU A 256 -9.76 -9.71 11.28
C LEU A 256 -10.08 -9.14 12.66
N PRO A 257 -10.97 -9.80 13.44
CA PRO A 257 -11.08 -9.56 14.88
C PRO A 257 -9.73 -9.81 15.54
N HIS A 258 -9.43 -9.08 16.60
CA HIS A 258 -8.27 -9.34 17.44
C HIS A 258 -8.43 -10.71 18.11
N LEU A 259 -7.39 -11.53 18.03
CA LEU A 259 -7.30 -12.81 18.73
C LEU A 259 -6.12 -12.75 19.71
N PRO A 260 -6.26 -13.28 20.94
CA PRO A 260 -5.15 -13.39 21.87
C PRO A 260 -3.95 -14.08 21.21
N GLY A 261 -2.78 -13.44 21.25
CA GLY A 261 -1.55 -13.95 20.65
C GLY A 261 -1.39 -13.71 19.14
N ALA A 262 -2.37 -13.12 18.44
CA ALA A 262 -2.27 -12.80 17.02
C ALA A 262 -2.56 -11.31 16.75
N TYR A 263 -1.54 -10.60 16.23
CA TYR A 263 -1.65 -9.22 15.81
C TYR A 263 -1.90 -9.13 14.30
N ALA A 264 -3.15 -8.85 13.92
CA ALA A 264 -3.63 -8.91 12.52
C ALA A 264 -3.99 -7.53 11.92
N LEU A 265 -3.42 -6.44 12.45
CA LEU A 265 -3.66 -5.10 11.91
C LEU A 265 -2.58 -4.70 10.89
N ALA A 266 -3.01 -4.15 9.77
CA ALA A 266 -2.14 -3.61 8.71
C ALA A 266 -1.71 -2.17 8.99
N ASP A 267 -1.10 -1.96 10.16
CA ASP A 267 -0.59 -0.67 10.55
C ASP A 267 0.81 -0.41 9.99
N ARG A 268 1.06 0.85 9.63
CA ARG A 268 2.35 1.35 9.17
C ARG A 268 2.68 2.64 9.88
N GLN A 269 3.83 2.70 10.53
CA GLN A 269 4.36 3.97 11.02
C GLN A 269 4.95 4.75 9.84
N ILE A 270 4.75 6.06 9.86
CA ILE A 270 5.33 7.03 8.94
C ILE A 270 6.26 7.92 9.76
N VAL A 271 7.51 8.06 9.32
CA VAL A 271 8.46 9.03 9.85
C VAL A 271 8.93 9.93 8.73
N THR A 272 8.80 11.24 8.92
CA THR A 272 9.27 12.26 7.98
C THR A 272 10.39 13.05 8.65
N LEU A 273 11.57 13.04 8.03
CA LEU A 273 12.74 13.83 8.44
C LEU A 273 13.13 14.80 7.34
N ALA A 274 13.60 15.98 7.72
CA ALA A 274 14.24 16.88 6.77
C ALA A 274 15.63 16.33 6.41
N LEU A 275 16.06 16.53 5.16
CA LEU A 275 17.41 16.16 4.71
C LEU A 275 18.48 17.03 5.37
N LYS A 276 18.12 18.26 5.72
CA LYS A 276 18.99 19.23 6.41
C LYS A 276 18.58 19.34 7.86
N GLU A 277 19.55 19.33 8.77
CA GLU A 277 19.29 19.32 10.21
C GLU A 277 18.59 20.59 10.69
N GLU A 278 18.98 21.74 10.16
CA GLU A 278 18.39 23.05 10.47
C GLU A 278 16.92 23.16 10.07
N ASN A 279 16.46 22.33 9.13
CA ASN A 279 15.07 22.29 8.67
C ASN A 279 14.22 21.28 9.47
N GLN A 280 14.83 20.56 10.40
CA GLN A 280 14.16 19.52 11.16
C GLN A 280 13.16 20.11 12.14
N ARG A 281 12.00 19.45 12.21
CA ARG A 281 10.95 19.79 13.16
C ARG A 281 10.84 18.78 14.26
N GLN A 282 10.06 19.11 15.29
CA GLN A 282 9.67 18.18 16.33
C GLN A 282 9.15 16.87 15.73
N ALA A 283 9.66 15.75 16.22
CA ALA A 283 9.18 14.43 15.84
C ALA A 283 7.73 14.25 16.26
N ARG A 284 6.98 13.52 15.44
CA ARG A 284 5.61 13.10 15.72
C ARG A 284 5.41 11.65 15.35
N LEU A 285 4.52 10.99 16.05
CA LEU A 285 4.15 9.61 15.82
C LEU A 285 2.96 9.55 14.86
N GLN A 286 3.22 9.22 13.59
CA GLN A 286 2.16 9.02 12.60
C GLN A 286 2.00 7.54 12.30
N ILE A 287 0.78 7.04 12.44
CA ILE A 287 0.44 5.64 12.15
C ILE A 287 -0.71 5.63 11.16
N ARG A 288 -0.51 4.97 10.03
CA ARG A 288 -1.58 4.69 9.07
C ARG A 288 -2.12 3.30 9.35
N ILE A 289 -3.45 3.16 9.36
CA ILE A 289 -4.16 1.89 9.53
C ILE A 289 -5.32 1.75 8.55
N PRO A 290 -5.80 0.53 8.24
CA PRO A 290 -7.16 0.39 7.76
C PRO A 290 -8.16 0.83 8.85
N SER A 291 -9.41 1.06 8.47
CA SER A 291 -10.49 1.29 9.44
C SER A 291 -10.56 0.13 10.44
N LEU A 292 -10.57 0.44 11.75
CA LEU A 292 -10.47 -0.58 12.81
C LEU A 292 -11.67 -1.54 12.88
N ASP A 293 -12.82 -1.11 12.35
CA ASP A 293 -14.05 -1.88 12.37
C ASP A 293 -13.96 -3.19 11.58
N VAL A 294 -14.42 -4.28 12.20
CA VAL A 294 -14.60 -5.58 11.55
C VAL A 294 -16.08 -5.79 11.30
N LYS A 295 -16.48 -5.83 10.02
CA LYS A 295 -17.90 -5.82 9.63
C LYS A 295 -18.54 -7.20 9.51
N LYS A 296 -17.74 -8.27 9.39
CA LYS A 296 -18.23 -9.61 9.08
C LYS A 296 -18.45 -10.41 10.37
N ASN A 297 -19.67 -10.93 10.53
CA ASN A 297 -20.05 -11.91 11.57
C ASN A 297 -19.82 -11.48 13.03
N LEU A 298 -19.87 -10.18 13.33
CA LEU A 298 -19.81 -9.66 14.70
C LEU A 298 -21.08 -8.90 15.06
N SER A 299 -21.51 -9.04 16.31
CA SER A 299 -22.47 -8.12 16.92
C SER A 299 -21.82 -6.74 17.09
N MET A 300 -22.64 -5.69 17.32
CA MET A 300 -22.10 -4.35 17.57
C MET A 300 -21.19 -4.33 18.81
N ASP A 301 -21.60 -4.98 19.89
CA ASP A 301 -20.82 -5.00 21.14
C ASP A 301 -19.46 -5.69 20.96
N SER A 302 -19.43 -6.84 20.26
CA SER A 302 -18.15 -7.50 19.95
C SER A 302 -17.26 -6.65 19.04
N ALA A 303 -17.83 -5.82 18.17
CA ALA A 303 -17.07 -4.88 17.35
C ALA A 303 -16.52 -3.70 18.17
N ILE A 304 -17.29 -3.22 19.16
CA ILE A 304 -16.86 -2.19 20.12
C ILE A 304 -15.67 -2.71 20.95
N ASP A 305 -15.76 -3.93 21.47
CA ASP A 305 -14.69 -4.60 22.22
C ASP A 305 -13.42 -4.74 21.36
N ASP A 306 -13.59 -5.24 20.13
CA ASP A 306 -12.49 -5.42 19.19
C ASP A 306 -11.76 -4.10 18.88
N VAL A 307 -12.50 -3.02 18.62
CA VAL A 307 -11.89 -1.69 18.43
C VAL A 307 -11.13 -1.25 19.68
N SER A 308 -11.73 -1.37 20.87
CA SER A 308 -11.11 -0.97 22.14
C SER A 308 -9.78 -1.70 22.36
N VAL A 309 -9.76 -3.02 22.15
CA VAL A 309 -8.55 -3.83 22.26
C VAL A 309 -7.51 -3.44 21.21
N LYS A 310 -7.91 -3.20 19.96
CA LYS A 310 -7.00 -2.75 18.90
C LYS A 310 -6.35 -1.40 19.22
N LEU A 311 -7.12 -0.45 19.77
CA LEU A 311 -6.58 0.84 20.23
C LEU A 311 -5.54 0.65 21.34
N LEU A 312 -5.81 -0.22 22.32
CA LEU A 312 -4.84 -0.57 23.35
C LEU A 312 -3.57 -1.19 22.77
N LYS A 313 -3.71 -2.16 21.85
CA LYS A 313 -2.55 -2.79 21.19
C LYS A 313 -1.73 -1.81 20.36
N LEU A 314 -2.36 -0.84 19.70
CA LEU A 314 -1.66 0.23 19.00
C LEU A 314 -0.91 1.14 19.98
N ALA A 315 -1.57 1.56 21.07
CA ALA A 315 -0.95 2.37 22.12
C ALA A 315 0.30 1.69 22.71
N ASP A 316 0.20 0.39 23.01
CA ASP A 316 1.30 -0.41 23.55
C ASP A 316 2.41 -0.64 22.51
N LYS A 317 2.06 -1.08 21.30
CA LYS A 317 3.02 -1.41 20.22
C LYS A 317 3.93 -0.23 19.89
N TYR A 318 3.36 0.97 19.90
CA TYR A 318 4.06 2.21 19.55
C TYR A 318 4.51 3.03 20.77
N SER A 319 4.27 2.55 21.99
CA SER A 319 4.62 3.25 23.22
C SER A 319 4.15 4.72 23.19
N ILE A 320 2.88 4.93 22.82
CA ILE A 320 2.34 6.28 22.59
C ILE A 320 2.52 7.16 23.82
N GLN A 321 2.32 6.61 25.03
CA GLN A 321 2.51 7.30 26.30
C GLN A 321 3.87 7.98 26.45
N ASP A 322 4.92 7.33 25.95
CA ASP A 322 6.31 7.80 26.03
C ASP A 322 6.68 8.74 24.87
N SER A 323 5.87 8.72 23.80
CA SER A 323 6.12 9.47 22.56
C SER A 323 5.44 10.84 22.54
N ILE A 324 4.52 11.12 23.47
CA ILE A 324 3.79 12.40 23.54
C ILE A 324 3.97 13.11 24.87
N SER A 325 3.95 14.43 24.80
CA SER A 325 3.99 15.36 25.91
C SER A 325 2.59 15.61 26.46
N ALA A 326 2.50 16.02 27.73
CA ALA A 326 1.26 16.58 28.24
C ALA A 326 1.02 17.95 27.59
N ASN A 327 -0.21 18.22 27.19
CA ASN A 327 -0.60 19.55 26.73
C ASN A 327 -0.68 20.55 27.92
N PRO A 328 -0.97 21.85 27.69
CA PRO A 328 -1.12 22.83 28.77
C PRO A 328 -2.16 22.49 29.85
N LEU A 329 -3.08 21.54 29.60
CA LEU A 329 -4.03 21.04 30.61
C LEU A 329 -3.45 19.90 31.46
N GLY A 330 -2.19 19.51 31.25
CA GLY A 330 -1.57 18.34 31.88
C GLY A 330 -2.04 17.01 31.29
N ARG A 331 -2.79 17.00 30.17
CA ARG A 331 -3.41 15.81 29.59
C ARG A 331 -2.62 15.26 28.41
N LYS A 332 -2.55 13.94 28.30
CA LYS A 332 -2.01 13.21 27.14
C LYS A 332 -3.15 12.51 26.38
N ALA A 333 -3.18 12.69 25.07
CA ALA A 333 -4.11 12.00 24.18
C ALA A 333 -3.52 11.89 22.77
N PHE A 334 -3.98 10.90 22.00
CA PHE A 334 -3.72 10.79 20.58
C PHE A 334 -5.03 10.88 19.79
N THR A 335 -4.95 11.34 18.54
CA THR A 335 -6.12 11.47 17.68
C THR A 335 -6.24 10.27 16.75
N TYR A 336 -7.43 9.67 16.66
CA TYR A 336 -7.79 8.78 15.56
C TYR A 336 -8.55 9.57 14.49
N ASN A 337 -7.84 9.95 13.43
CA ASN A 337 -8.35 10.60 12.24
C ASN A 337 -9.05 9.59 11.33
N LEU A 338 -10.38 9.51 11.45
CA LEU A 338 -11.22 8.60 10.69
C LEU A 338 -11.77 9.30 9.44
N HIS A 339 -11.23 8.95 8.27
CA HIS A 339 -11.58 9.58 6.99
C HIS A 339 -12.80 8.93 6.29
N THR A 340 -13.70 8.33 7.06
CA THR A 340 -14.89 7.61 6.57
C THR A 340 -16.12 8.52 6.60
N ALA A 341 -17.02 8.34 5.64
CA ALA A 341 -18.26 9.11 5.56
C ALA A 341 -19.24 8.70 6.67
N ILE A 342 -20.03 9.66 7.15
CA ILE A 342 -21.10 9.47 8.14
C ILE A 342 -22.44 9.37 7.39
N ASN A 343 -23.35 8.50 7.83
CA ASN A 343 -24.72 8.38 7.31
C ASN A 343 -24.82 8.24 5.77
N HIS A 344 -23.96 7.41 5.17
CA HIS A 344 -23.97 7.19 3.72
C HIS A 344 -25.08 6.22 3.29
N THR A 345 -26.33 6.69 3.34
CA THR A 345 -27.58 5.91 3.14
C THR A 345 -27.57 5.01 1.91
N LEU A 346 -27.04 5.48 0.77
CA LEU A 346 -26.97 4.67 -0.46
C LEU A 346 -25.98 3.49 -0.40
N ASP A 347 -24.86 3.62 0.32
CA ASP A 347 -23.93 2.48 0.47
C ASP A 347 -24.37 1.56 1.61
N ASP A 348 -25.03 2.10 2.64
CA ASP A 348 -25.51 1.32 3.79
C ASP A 348 -26.74 0.46 3.43
N TRP A 349 -27.55 0.86 2.44
CA TRP A 349 -28.73 0.11 1.98
C TRP A 349 -28.44 -0.87 0.83
N PHE A 350 -27.53 -0.52 -0.09
CA PHE A 350 -27.37 -1.26 -1.36
C PHE A 350 -26.00 -1.94 -1.55
N LYS A 351 -25.07 -1.81 -0.60
CA LYS A 351 -23.76 -2.49 -0.66
C LYS A 351 -23.40 -3.06 0.72
N ASP A 352 -22.56 -4.09 0.77
CA ASP A 352 -21.96 -4.60 2.01
C ASP A 352 -21.04 -3.57 2.73
N ASN A 353 -21.08 -2.31 2.33
CA ASN A 353 -20.21 -1.24 2.78
C ASN A 353 -20.86 -0.43 3.90
N LYS A 354 -21.10 -1.06 5.05
CA LYS A 354 -21.72 -0.45 6.25
C LYS A 354 -20.82 0.62 6.89
N GLN A 355 -20.68 1.80 6.31
CA GLN A 355 -19.72 2.82 6.76
C GLN A 355 -20.19 3.47 8.05
N SER A 356 -21.47 3.79 8.14
CA SER A 356 -22.06 4.33 9.36
C SER A 356 -21.90 3.35 10.51
N TRP A 357 -22.18 2.06 10.28
CA TRP A 357 -21.99 0.99 11.28
C TRP A 357 -20.55 0.95 11.81
N GLY A 358 -19.55 1.03 10.92
CA GLY A 358 -18.14 1.05 11.32
C GLY A 358 -17.79 2.27 12.17
N ALA A 359 -18.29 3.46 11.81
CA ALA A 359 -18.12 4.66 12.61
C ALA A 359 -18.78 4.53 14.01
N ARG A 360 -19.94 3.86 14.12
CA ARG A 360 -20.56 3.57 15.44
C ARG A 360 -19.65 2.69 16.30
N ALA A 361 -19.15 1.59 15.75
CA ALA A 361 -18.24 0.69 16.47
C ALA A 361 -16.96 1.43 16.90
N ILE A 362 -16.42 2.29 16.04
CA ILE A 362 -15.19 3.02 16.33
C ILE A 362 -15.37 4.06 17.44
N LEU A 363 -16.42 4.90 17.37
CA LEU A 363 -16.68 5.93 18.38
C LEU A 363 -16.95 5.31 19.76
N ASN A 364 -17.83 4.30 19.82
CA ASN A 364 -18.11 3.61 21.08
C ASN A 364 -16.91 2.80 21.59
N GLY A 365 -16.14 2.16 20.69
CA GLY A 365 -14.90 1.47 21.04
C GLY A 365 -13.84 2.40 21.62
N ALA A 366 -13.77 3.64 21.15
CA ALA A 366 -12.90 4.67 21.73
C ALA A 366 -13.37 5.10 23.13
N HIS A 367 -14.67 5.23 23.38
CA HIS A 367 -15.19 5.46 24.73
C HIS A 367 -14.84 4.31 25.66
N LEU A 368 -15.06 3.07 25.23
CA LEU A 368 -14.72 1.88 26.02
C LEU A 368 -13.22 1.83 26.34
N TYR A 369 -12.37 2.13 25.36
CA TYR A 369 -10.92 2.24 25.55
C TYR A 369 -10.55 3.30 26.60
N ASN A 370 -11.09 4.52 26.47
CA ASN A 370 -10.79 5.62 27.40
C ASN A 370 -11.32 5.35 28.81
N LYS A 371 -12.50 4.73 28.91
CA LYS A 371 -13.07 4.29 30.20
C LYS A 371 -12.15 3.31 30.91
N ALA A 372 -11.53 2.39 30.19
CA ALA A 372 -10.55 1.47 30.76
C ALA A 372 -9.30 2.23 31.26
N GLN A 373 -8.87 3.28 30.56
CA GLN A 373 -7.71 4.09 30.98
C GLN A 373 -7.98 4.89 32.25
N LEU A 374 -9.20 5.39 32.48
CA LEU A 374 -9.56 6.09 33.72
C LEU A 374 -9.34 5.24 34.99
N LYS A 375 -9.46 3.92 34.87
CA LYS A 375 -9.35 2.97 36.00
C LYS A 375 -8.00 2.26 36.04
N ALA A 376 -7.15 2.47 35.05
CA ALA A 376 -5.89 1.75 34.91
C ALA A 376 -4.85 2.29 35.92
N LYS A 377 -4.08 1.37 36.52
CA LYS A 377 -2.94 1.74 37.38
C LYS A 377 -1.85 2.49 36.62
N THR A 378 -1.68 2.17 35.35
CA THR A 378 -0.75 2.79 34.40
C THR A 378 -1.56 3.20 33.17
N PRO A 379 -2.19 4.40 33.18
CA PRO A 379 -3.10 4.81 32.12
C PRO A 379 -2.34 5.08 30.82
N GLN A 380 -2.82 4.52 29.72
CA GLN A 380 -2.43 4.95 28.38
C GLN A 380 -3.13 6.28 28.03
N PRO A 381 -2.57 7.10 27.12
CA PRO A 381 -3.22 8.31 26.64
C PRO A 381 -4.60 8.03 26.04
N PHE A 382 -5.54 8.97 26.20
CA PHE A 382 -6.87 8.81 25.61
C PHE A 382 -6.82 8.83 24.08
N CYS A 383 -7.73 8.10 23.46
CA CYS A 383 -8.02 8.17 22.03
C CYS A 383 -9.20 9.13 21.79
N LEU A 384 -8.98 10.21 21.05
CA LEU A 384 -10.04 11.12 20.60
C LEU A 384 -10.28 10.91 19.10
N VAL A 385 -11.52 10.63 18.71
CA VAL A 385 -11.84 10.29 17.31
C VAL A 385 -12.25 11.55 16.56
N GLN A 386 -11.53 11.85 15.48
CA GLN A 386 -11.86 12.91 14.53
C GLN A 386 -12.41 12.30 13.25
N ASN A 387 -13.74 12.07 13.21
CA ASN A 387 -14.42 11.52 12.03
C ASN A 387 -14.79 12.64 11.04
N LEU A 388 -13.86 13.03 10.15
CA LEU A 388 -14.16 13.97 9.05
C LEU A 388 -14.12 13.25 7.70
N SER A 389 -15.22 13.37 6.95
CA SER A 389 -15.34 12.78 5.62
C SER A 389 -14.59 13.62 4.58
N VAL A 390 -13.45 13.11 4.09
CA VAL A 390 -12.59 13.83 3.13
C VAL A 390 -12.95 13.55 1.66
N ASN A 391 -13.92 12.68 1.39
CA ASN A 391 -14.36 12.35 0.03
C ASN A 391 -15.52 13.23 -0.47
N GLY A 392 -16.10 14.06 0.40
CA GLY A 392 -17.26 14.90 0.09
C GLY A 392 -18.58 14.13 -0.02
N PHE A 393 -18.66 12.93 0.57
CA PHE A 393 -19.87 12.11 0.64
C PHE A 393 -20.33 11.92 2.10
N GLY A 394 -21.61 11.56 2.25
CA GLY A 394 -22.27 11.43 3.54
C GLY A 394 -22.57 12.78 4.19
N ASP A 395 -22.96 12.73 5.45
CA ASP A 395 -23.22 13.91 6.24
C ASP A 395 -21.92 14.67 6.52
N SER A 396 -22.03 16.00 6.53
CA SER A 396 -21.00 16.86 7.09
C SER A 396 -21.14 16.92 8.62
N LEU A 397 -20.12 17.40 9.34
CA LEU A 397 -20.27 17.61 10.79
C LEU A 397 -21.28 18.72 11.10
N GLY A 398 -21.66 18.83 12.37
CA GLY A 398 -22.56 19.86 12.90
C GLY A 398 -23.65 19.27 13.79
N TYR A 399 -24.07 20.07 14.77
CA TYR A 399 -25.15 19.71 15.69
C TYR A 399 -26.52 19.92 15.03
N GLY A 400 -27.25 18.83 14.78
CA GLY A 400 -28.60 18.89 14.20
C GLY A 400 -29.67 19.26 15.24
N TRP A 401 -30.74 19.94 14.79
CA TRP A 401 -31.86 20.35 15.64
C TRP A 401 -32.70 19.18 16.20
N ASN A 402 -32.66 18.02 15.54
CA ASN A 402 -33.39 16.83 15.97
C ASN A 402 -32.43 15.73 16.42
N ILE A 403 -32.08 15.77 17.71
CA ILE A 403 -31.07 14.89 18.38
C ILE A 403 -31.39 13.39 18.18
N GLY A 404 -32.66 13.03 17.98
CA GLY A 404 -33.10 11.66 17.75
C GLY A 404 -32.67 11.05 16.40
N TRP A 405 -32.54 11.85 15.34
CA TRP A 405 -32.28 11.37 13.97
C TRP A 405 -30.80 11.47 13.56
N ASN A 406 -30.05 12.41 14.14
CA ASN A 406 -28.66 12.70 13.79
C ASN A 406 -27.63 12.25 14.84
N LYS A 407 -27.95 11.20 15.62
CA LYS A 407 -27.15 10.74 16.77
C LYS A 407 -25.66 10.55 16.46
N LEU A 408 -25.34 9.80 15.40
CA LEU A 408 -23.96 9.55 14.98
C LEU A 408 -23.25 10.82 14.50
N ARG A 409 -23.96 11.72 13.81
CA ARG A 409 -23.41 12.99 13.34
C ARG A 409 -23.07 13.91 14.52
N ASN A 410 -23.96 14.04 15.49
CA ASN A 410 -23.73 14.84 16.69
C ASN A 410 -22.55 14.27 17.50
N GLU A 411 -22.47 12.94 17.63
CA GLU A 411 -21.34 12.28 18.29
C GLU A 411 -20.01 12.55 17.58
N ALA A 412 -19.96 12.33 16.28
CA ALA A 412 -18.78 12.60 15.47
C ALA A 412 -18.36 14.07 15.54
N THR A 413 -19.33 15.00 15.64
CA THR A 413 -19.06 16.44 15.78
C THR A 413 -18.41 16.73 17.12
N LEU A 414 -19.03 16.29 18.22
CA LEU A 414 -18.50 16.52 19.56
C LEU A 414 -17.10 15.93 19.73
N MET A 415 -16.89 14.68 19.30
CA MET A 415 -15.60 14.02 19.41
C MET A 415 -14.52 14.67 18.54
N ALA A 416 -14.86 15.16 17.34
CA ALA A 416 -13.93 15.92 16.51
C ALA A 416 -13.56 17.27 17.13
N GLU A 417 -14.52 17.99 17.71
CA GLU A 417 -14.26 19.27 18.39
C GLU A 417 -13.43 19.08 19.66
N MET A 418 -13.64 18.00 20.40
CA MET A 418 -12.78 17.63 21.54
C MET A 418 -11.36 17.28 21.09
N ALA A 419 -11.21 16.51 20.02
CA ALA A 419 -9.89 16.18 19.46
C ALA A 419 -9.13 17.45 19.04
N MET A 420 -9.81 18.39 18.37
CA MET A 420 -9.22 19.69 18.03
C MET A 420 -8.88 20.48 19.29
N LEU A 421 -9.78 20.62 20.28
CA LEU A 421 -9.49 21.35 21.52
C LEU A 421 -8.26 20.82 22.26
N GLN A 422 -8.12 19.49 22.34
CA GLN A 422 -6.99 18.84 22.99
C GLN A 422 -5.64 19.23 22.36
N ASN A 423 -5.61 19.42 21.03
CA ASN A 423 -4.40 19.71 20.26
C ASN A 423 -4.16 21.23 20.05
N LEU A 424 -5.24 22.01 20.03
CA LEU A 424 -5.20 23.46 19.78
C LEU A 424 -4.90 24.28 21.04
N VAL A 425 -5.18 23.75 22.23
CA VAL A 425 -4.97 24.48 23.49
C VAL A 425 -3.51 24.90 23.66
N GLY A 426 -3.33 26.18 23.96
CA GLY A 426 -2.08 26.85 24.26
C GLY A 426 -2.14 27.53 25.63
N PRO A 427 -0.99 27.94 26.19
CA PRO A 427 -0.91 28.50 27.56
C PRO A 427 -1.68 29.82 27.73
N LYS A 428 -1.99 30.51 26.64
CA LYS A 428 -2.72 31.80 26.62
C LYS A 428 -4.24 31.62 26.50
N ASP A 429 -4.74 30.40 26.30
CA ASP A 429 -6.18 30.14 26.23
C ASP A 429 -6.82 30.15 27.64
N CYS A 430 -8.16 30.20 27.68
CA CYS A 430 -8.91 30.07 28.92
C CYS A 430 -8.92 28.60 29.40
N LEU A 431 -7.80 28.17 29.99
CA LEU A 431 -7.55 26.76 30.34
C LEU A 431 -8.65 26.16 31.22
N ALA A 432 -9.17 26.92 32.20
CA ALA A 432 -10.23 26.46 33.09
C ALA A 432 -11.54 26.14 32.35
N GLU A 433 -11.90 26.95 31.35
CA GLU A 433 -13.12 26.73 30.56
C GLU A 433 -12.98 25.56 29.59
N ILE A 434 -11.78 25.34 29.06
CA ILE A 434 -11.47 24.17 28.21
C ILE A 434 -11.43 22.89 29.06
N GLN A 435 -10.85 22.95 30.25
CA GLN A 435 -10.74 21.81 31.16
C GLN A 435 -12.11 21.20 31.50
N LYS A 436 -13.13 22.04 31.72
CA LYS A 436 -14.51 21.59 31.97
C LYS A 436 -15.04 20.64 30.90
N VAL A 437 -14.71 20.86 29.62
CA VAL A 437 -15.14 19.98 28.51
C VAL A 437 -14.65 18.54 28.72
N PHE A 438 -13.40 18.39 29.17
CA PHE A 438 -12.80 17.08 29.43
C PHE A 438 -13.30 16.48 30.75
N GLU A 439 -13.55 17.29 31.77
CA GLU A 439 -14.18 16.83 33.02
C GLU A 439 -15.57 16.24 32.76
N TYR A 440 -16.40 16.88 31.95
CA TYR A 440 -17.70 16.33 31.53
C TYR A 440 -17.55 15.01 30.79
N TYR A 441 -16.52 14.87 29.95
CA TYR A 441 -16.26 13.60 29.28
C TYR A 441 -15.87 12.50 30.26
N GLU A 442 -15.02 12.79 31.24
CA GLU A 442 -14.60 11.83 32.27
C GLU A 442 -15.77 11.39 33.17
N GLN A 443 -16.69 12.32 33.49
CA GLN A 443 -17.94 12.02 34.18
C GLN A 443 -18.82 11.09 33.34
N PHE A 444 -19.02 11.40 32.05
CA PHE A 444 -19.72 10.52 31.14
C PHE A 444 -19.10 9.12 31.08
N LEU A 445 -17.78 9.00 30.95
CA LEU A 445 -17.11 7.69 30.88
C LEU A 445 -17.29 6.88 32.18
N THR A 446 -17.38 7.56 33.32
CA THR A 446 -17.64 6.91 34.62
C THR A 446 -19.04 6.31 34.66
N GLU A 447 -20.04 7.04 34.18
CA GLU A 447 -21.46 6.68 34.25
C GLU A 447 -21.96 5.80 33.09
N CYS A 448 -21.36 5.90 31.91
CA CYS A 448 -21.88 5.24 30.71
C CYS A 448 -21.80 3.71 30.79
N ASN A 449 -22.72 2.98 30.16
CA ASN A 449 -22.49 1.55 29.96
C ASN A 449 -21.36 1.36 28.91
N GLY A 450 -20.53 0.34 29.08
CA GLY A 450 -19.44 0.02 28.15
C GLY A 450 -19.91 -0.55 26.81
N HIS A 451 -21.19 -0.93 26.70
CA HIS A 451 -21.79 -1.61 25.54
C HIS A 451 -23.04 -0.88 25.04
N GLY A 452 -23.37 -1.02 23.75
CA GLY A 452 -24.46 -0.32 23.07
C GLY A 452 -24.11 1.07 22.50
N GLU A 453 -25.09 1.76 21.90
CA GLU A 453 -24.93 3.10 21.31
C GLU A 453 -25.01 4.21 22.38
N ASN A 454 -24.09 4.21 23.34
CA ASN A 454 -23.99 5.22 24.39
C ASN A 454 -23.14 6.39 23.90
N TYR A 455 -23.77 7.30 23.17
CA TYR A 455 -23.11 8.48 22.65
C TYR A 455 -22.93 9.55 23.72
N PHE A 456 -21.71 10.07 23.86
CA PHE A 456 -21.39 11.19 24.77
C PHE A 456 -22.30 12.37 24.46
N SER A 457 -22.45 12.73 23.18
CA SER A 457 -23.31 13.81 22.70
C SER A 457 -24.78 13.71 23.11
N ARG A 458 -25.24 12.58 23.68
CA ARG A 458 -26.61 12.39 24.17
C ARG A 458 -26.73 12.34 25.69
N SER A 459 -25.63 12.30 26.43
CA SER A 459 -25.66 12.39 27.88
C SER A 459 -25.85 13.84 28.33
N GLU A 460 -26.26 14.03 29.58
CA GLU A 460 -26.33 15.35 30.21
C GLU A 460 -24.97 16.05 30.13
N HIS A 461 -23.90 15.34 30.51
CA HIS A 461 -22.53 15.81 30.44
C HIS A 461 -22.09 16.20 29.02
N GLY A 462 -22.52 15.45 27.99
CA GLY A 462 -22.21 15.80 26.61
C GLY A 462 -22.92 17.03 26.11
N GLN A 463 -24.16 17.28 26.55
CA GLN A 463 -24.87 18.53 26.25
C GLN A 463 -24.17 19.72 26.92
N LEU A 464 -23.72 19.56 28.17
CA LEU A 464 -22.91 20.57 28.86
C LEU A 464 -21.59 20.84 28.12
N ALA A 465 -20.91 19.79 27.66
CA ALA A 465 -19.69 19.91 26.87
C ALA A 465 -19.94 20.66 25.54
N ILE A 466 -21.01 20.35 24.81
CA ILE A 466 -21.38 21.05 23.56
C ILE A 466 -21.58 22.55 23.82
N GLU A 467 -22.34 22.91 24.86
CA GLU A 467 -22.57 24.33 25.20
C GLU A 467 -21.28 25.02 25.63
N GLN A 468 -20.40 24.32 26.34
CA GLN A 468 -19.10 24.84 26.74
C GLN A 468 -18.18 25.08 25.53
N ILE A 469 -18.14 24.14 24.58
CA ILE A 469 -17.38 24.29 23.33
C ILE A 469 -17.89 25.47 22.51
N LYS A 470 -19.21 25.66 22.42
CA LYS A 470 -19.81 26.85 21.75
C LYS A 470 -19.35 28.16 22.40
N LYS A 471 -19.31 28.23 23.73
CA LYS A 471 -18.79 29.41 24.46
C LYS A 471 -17.31 29.67 24.17
N ILE A 472 -16.48 28.62 24.20
CA ILE A 472 -15.05 28.72 23.87
C ILE A 472 -14.85 29.26 22.45
N LYS A 473 -15.57 28.68 21.47
CA LYS A 473 -15.51 29.11 20.06
C LYS A 473 -15.97 30.55 19.88
N ALA A 474 -17.06 30.95 20.55
CA ALA A 474 -17.52 32.34 20.54
C ALA A 474 -16.45 33.28 21.10
N GLY A 475 -15.78 32.92 22.20
CA GLY A 475 -14.63 33.65 22.73
C GLY A 475 -13.49 33.77 21.71
N TRP A 476 -13.17 32.69 21.00
CA TRP A 476 -12.17 32.73 19.93
C TRP A 476 -12.54 33.64 18.77
N THR A 477 -13.81 33.90 18.46
CA THR A 477 -14.17 34.85 17.38
C THR A 477 -13.85 36.30 17.70
N GLN A 478 -13.60 36.64 18.97
CA GLN A 478 -13.31 38.00 19.40
C GLN A 478 -11.83 38.35 19.15
N GLN A 479 -11.56 39.34 18.29
CA GLN A 479 -10.20 39.69 17.85
C GLN A 479 -9.26 40.08 18.99
N ASN A 480 -9.76 40.71 20.06
CA ASN A 480 -8.95 41.16 21.20
C ASN A 480 -8.48 40.02 22.11
N ALA A 481 -9.01 38.80 21.94
CA ALA A 481 -8.65 37.63 22.76
C ALA A 481 -7.44 36.85 22.22
N ARG A 482 -6.93 37.21 21.03
CA ARG A 482 -5.84 36.47 20.36
C ARG A 482 -4.54 37.23 20.44
N ILE A 483 -3.63 36.78 21.31
CA ILE A 483 -2.26 37.29 21.37
C ILE A 483 -1.49 36.65 20.22
N HIS A 484 -1.31 37.39 19.13
CA HIS A 484 -0.52 36.95 17.98
C HIS A 484 0.96 37.22 18.21
N ASP A 485 1.76 36.16 18.21
CA ASP A 485 3.20 36.26 18.27
C ASP A 485 3.78 36.36 16.85
N LYS A 486 4.58 37.40 16.58
CA LYS A 486 5.24 37.55 15.28
C LYS A 486 6.28 36.46 15.04
N ASP A 487 6.83 35.90 16.12
CA ASP A 487 7.84 34.86 16.10
C ASP A 487 7.23 33.45 16.32
N ALA A 488 5.91 33.32 16.15
CA ALA A 488 5.21 32.04 16.26
C ALA A 488 5.81 30.98 15.34
N THR A 489 6.03 29.80 15.91
CA THR A 489 6.45 28.61 15.18
C THR A 489 5.41 28.22 14.13
N PRO A 490 5.81 27.48 13.08
CA PRO A 490 4.88 26.87 12.14
C PRO A 490 3.68 26.14 12.76
N VAL A 491 3.91 25.38 13.83
CA VAL A 491 2.85 24.60 14.50
C VAL A 491 1.88 25.55 15.20
N GLU A 492 2.37 26.62 15.84
CA GLU A 492 1.51 27.64 16.45
C GLU A 492 0.69 28.40 15.41
N LYS A 493 1.28 28.77 14.27
CA LYS A 493 0.54 29.38 13.14
C LYS A 493 -0.57 28.47 12.63
N ALA A 494 -0.30 27.17 12.50
CA ALA A 494 -1.30 26.19 12.12
C ALA A 494 -2.41 26.03 13.18
N LYS A 495 -2.05 26.02 14.47
CA LYS A 495 -3.02 26.01 15.58
C LYS A 495 -3.94 27.22 15.53
N ASP A 496 -3.41 28.43 15.37
CA ASP A 496 -4.22 29.65 15.34
C ASP A 496 -5.12 29.72 14.10
N ALA A 497 -4.63 29.29 12.94
CA ALA A 497 -5.45 29.15 11.73
C ALA A 497 -6.58 28.14 11.94
N LEU A 498 -6.30 26.96 12.51
CA LEU A 498 -7.30 25.93 12.75
C LEU A 498 -8.30 26.32 13.85
N LYS A 499 -7.89 27.04 14.91
CA LYS A 499 -8.80 27.69 15.87
C LYS A 499 -9.77 28.62 15.17
N THR A 500 -9.30 29.40 14.18
CA THR A 500 -10.16 30.31 13.42
C THR A 500 -11.17 29.57 12.56
N ILE A 501 -10.73 28.52 11.87
CA ILE A 501 -11.59 27.62 11.07
C ILE A 501 -12.65 26.99 11.96
N MET A 502 -12.25 26.45 13.12
CA MET A 502 -13.16 25.83 14.09
C MET A 502 -14.15 26.83 14.67
N ALA A 503 -13.70 28.01 15.09
CA ALA A 503 -14.55 29.05 15.68
C ALA A 503 -15.64 29.56 14.72
N ASN A 504 -15.45 29.40 13.40
CA ASN A 504 -16.40 29.78 12.36
C ASN A 504 -17.07 28.57 11.68
N ASP A 505 -17.03 27.39 12.31
CA ASP A 505 -17.71 26.18 11.85
C ASP A 505 -17.32 25.69 10.45
N LEU A 506 -16.18 26.10 9.92
CA LEU A 506 -15.76 25.68 8.58
C LEU A 506 -15.42 24.18 8.53
N HIS A 507 -15.03 23.58 9.66
CA HIS A 507 -14.88 22.12 9.82
C HIS A 507 -16.19 21.35 9.70
N HIS A 508 -17.35 22.02 9.78
CA HIS A 508 -18.67 21.41 9.51
C HIS A 508 -18.95 21.20 8.03
N THR A 509 -18.03 21.55 7.12
CA THR A 509 -18.26 21.46 5.68
C THR A 509 -17.29 20.48 5.00
N HIS A 510 -17.77 19.82 3.95
CA HIS A 510 -16.93 18.94 3.12
C HIS A 510 -15.86 19.72 2.34
N GLU A 511 -16.09 21.02 2.08
CA GLU A 511 -15.18 21.89 1.32
C GLU A 511 -13.81 22.02 2.01
N TYR A 512 -13.81 22.16 3.35
CA TYR A 512 -12.59 22.35 4.13
C TYR A 512 -12.12 21.07 4.83
N ALA A 513 -12.80 19.93 4.67
CA ALA A 513 -12.50 18.69 5.40
C ALA A 513 -11.05 18.21 5.23
N LYS A 514 -10.49 18.30 4.01
CA LYS A 514 -9.08 17.96 3.77
C LYS A 514 -8.12 18.95 4.40
N LEU A 515 -8.39 20.24 4.29
CA LEU A 515 -7.57 21.28 4.93
C LEU A 515 -7.53 21.07 6.45
N VAL A 516 -8.70 20.88 7.08
CA VAL A 516 -8.80 20.62 8.53
C VAL A 516 -8.03 19.37 8.92
N GLN A 517 -8.22 18.25 8.21
CA GLN A 517 -7.51 17.01 8.49
C GLN A 517 -5.99 17.14 8.32
N SER A 518 -5.52 17.82 7.27
CA SER A 518 -4.10 18.08 7.06
C SER A 518 -3.50 18.97 8.14
N LEU A 519 -4.19 20.04 8.55
CA LEU A 519 -3.75 20.90 9.67
C LEU A 519 -3.74 20.14 11.00
N SER A 520 -4.77 19.33 11.26
CA SER A 520 -4.89 18.53 12.48
C SER A 520 -3.71 17.56 12.63
N ILE A 521 -3.46 16.73 11.61
CA ILE A 521 -2.35 15.76 11.62
C ILE A 521 -0.99 16.47 11.67
N PHE A 522 -0.88 17.67 11.10
CA PHE A 522 0.34 18.47 11.18
C PHE A 522 0.62 18.99 12.60
N ILE A 523 -0.42 19.27 13.38
CA ILE A 523 -0.34 19.79 14.76
C ILE A 523 -0.17 18.67 15.80
N GLU A 524 -0.73 17.49 15.53
CA GLU A 524 -0.75 16.35 16.46
C GLU A 524 0.65 15.75 16.73
N GLU A 525 1.00 15.55 18.00
CA GLU A 525 2.22 14.80 18.38
C GLU A 525 2.08 13.30 18.14
N ALA A 526 0.86 12.76 18.25
CA ALA A 526 0.53 11.39 17.86
C ALA A 526 -0.81 11.32 17.14
N SER A 527 -0.77 10.79 15.93
CA SER A 527 -1.93 10.66 15.04
C SER A 527 -2.02 9.24 14.50
N ILE A 528 -3.21 8.67 14.57
CA ILE A 528 -3.58 7.45 13.86
C ILE A 528 -4.55 7.85 12.76
N ALA A 529 -4.28 7.49 11.50
CA ALA A 529 -5.14 7.84 10.37
C ALA A 529 -5.65 6.58 9.68
N GLY A 530 -6.97 6.51 9.42
CA GLY A 530 -7.57 5.35 8.79
C GLY A 530 -8.79 5.63 7.92
N CYS A 531 -8.98 4.76 6.92
CA CYS A 531 -10.17 4.74 6.07
C CYS A 531 -10.50 3.30 5.62
N LYS A 532 -11.64 3.10 4.95
CA LYS A 532 -12.13 1.77 4.52
C LYS A 532 -11.06 0.87 3.87
N SER A 533 -10.31 1.39 2.90
CA SER A 533 -9.23 0.69 2.19
C SER A 533 -7.83 1.18 2.60
N GLY A 534 -7.76 2.06 3.61
CA GLY A 534 -6.55 2.60 4.22
C GLY A 534 -5.65 3.49 3.36
N ASN A 535 -5.69 3.41 2.01
CA ASN A 535 -4.67 4.05 1.16
C ASN A 535 -5.08 5.38 0.59
N GLU A 536 -6.19 5.42 -0.14
CA GLU A 536 -6.46 6.52 -1.05
C GLU A 536 -6.63 7.87 -0.34
N ARG A 537 -7.35 7.88 0.78
CA ARG A 537 -7.66 9.10 1.53
C ARG A 537 -6.55 9.49 2.48
N ALA A 538 -5.90 8.51 3.11
CA ALA A 538 -4.76 8.76 3.97
C ALA A 538 -3.59 9.34 3.17
N GLN A 539 -3.35 8.83 1.95
CA GLN A 539 -2.36 9.40 1.02
C GLN A 539 -2.65 10.86 0.68
N ALA A 540 -3.90 11.20 0.36
CA ALA A 540 -4.30 12.57 0.03
C ALA A 540 -4.04 13.56 1.18
N ILE A 541 -4.35 13.15 2.41
CA ILE A 541 -4.14 13.99 3.60
C ILE A 541 -2.66 14.05 3.98
N ASN A 542 -2.01 12.91 4.10
CA ASN A 542 -0.60 12.86 4.50
C ASN A 542 0.27 13.57 3.44
N GLY A 543 -0.04 13.47 2.15
CA GLY A 543 0.69 14.16 1.09
C GLY A 543 0.70 15.68 1.31
N ARG A 544 -0.43 16.25 1.73
CA ARG A 544 -0.53 17.67 2.13
C ARG A 544 0.21 17.94 3.44
N VAL A 545 0.24 17.01 4.39
CA VAL A 545 1.05 17.13 5.62
C VAL A 545 2.54 17.21 5.27
N ALA A 546 3.03 16.38 4.33
CA ALA A 546 4.41 16.45 3.86
C ALA A 546 4.73 17.79 3.16
N ILE A 547 3.77 18.41 2.46
CA ILE A 547 3.94 19.80 1.98
C ILE A 547 4.07 20.78 3.15
N LEU A 548 3.24 20.64 4.19
CA LEU A 548 3.35 21.46 5.39
C LEU A 548 4.71 21.28 6.08
N ASP A 549 5.27 20.06 6.08
CA ASP A 549 6.62 19.74 6.60
C ASP A 549 7.78 20.29 5.80
N HIS A 550 7.59 20.43 4.51
CA HIS A 550 8.56 21.09 3.66
C HIS A 550 8.51 22.61 3.82
N GLU A 551 7.30 23.18 3.89
CA GLU A 551 7.11 24.63 3.73
C GLU A 551 7.43 25.47 4.96
N ALA A 552 7.48 24.89 6.15
CA ALA A 552 7.66 25.65 7.39
C ALA A 552 9.09 25.76 7.91
N SER A 553 10.07 25.17 7.23
CA SER A 553 11.44 25.66 7.33
C SER A 553 11.67 26.90 6.47
N LYS A 554 10.70 27.30 5.62
CA LYS A 554 10.85 28.42 4.69
C LYS A 554 10.26 29.72 5.27
N PRO A 555 11.08 30.75 5.50
CA PRO A 555 10.60 32.02 6.06
C PRO A 555 9.57 32.74 5.18
N ASP A 556 9.64 32.53 3.87
CA ASP A 556 8.82 33.21 2.87
C ASP A 556 7.61 32.40 2.39
N SER A 557 7.32 31.24 3.00
CA SER A 557 6.24 30.35 2.59
C SER A 557 4.89 31.06 2.47
N THR A 558 4.29 30.96 1.29
CA THR A 558 2.95 31.52 1.01
C THR A 558 1.87 30.84 1.84
N ILE A 559 2.05 29.56 2.17
CA ILE A 559 1.12 28.79 3.00
C ILE A 559 1.12 29.33 4.43
N PHE A 560 2.28 29.50 5.06
CA PHE A 560 2.35 29.98 6.44
C PHE A 560 1.99 31.47 6.56
N LYS A 561 2.26 32.28 5.53
CA LYS A 561 1.73 33.65 5.43
C LYS A 561 0.20 33.67 5.34
N ALA A 562 -0.41 32.75 4.58
CA ALA A 562 -1.85 32.60 4.50
C ALA A 562 -2.47 32.12 5.82
N MET A 563 -1.80 31.20 6.55
CA MET A 563 -2.21 30.79 7.90
C MET A 563 -2.21 31.96 8.89
N ASP A 564 -1.14 32.75 8.92
CA ASP A 564 -1.02 33.93 9.79
C ASP A 564 -2.04 35.02 9.42
N THR A 565 -2.35 35.17 8.14
CA THR A 565 -3.42 36.07 7.66
C THR A 565 -4.81 35.56 8.10
N LEU A 566 -5.08 34.26 7.95
CA LEU A 566 -6.32 33.64 8.39
C LEU A 566 -6.50 33.71 9.90
N ALA A 567 -5.44 33.51 10.68
CA ALA A 567 -5.46 33.60 12.15
C ALA A 567 -5.94 34.97 12.67
N ARG A 568 -5.70 36.04 11.90
CA ARG A 568 -6.08 37.44 12.21
C ARG A 568 -7.37 37.89 11.52
N ALA A 569 -8.02 37.01 10.78
CA ALA A 569 -9.19 37.34 9.97
C ALA A 569 -10.37 37.80 10.84
N ARG A 570 -11.11 38.80 10.34
CA ARG A 570 -12.46 39.10 10.84
C ARG A 570 -13.41 37.99 10.40
N PRO A 571 -14.48 37.68 11.16
CA PRO A 571 -15.44 36.62 10.81
C PRO A 571 -15.94 36.66 9.36
N SER A 572 -16.19 37.85 8.80
CA SER A 572 -16.63 38.04 7.41
C SER A 572 -15.60 37.59 6.36
N ASP A 573 -14.32 37.62 6.69
CA ASP A 573 -13.20 37.32 5.78
C ASP A 573 -12.72 35.87 5.90
N VAL A 574 -13.09 35.15 6.98
CA VAL A 574 -12.57 33.82 7.33
C VAL A 574 -12.77 32.81 6.19
N LYS A 575 -13.98 32.76 5.60
CA LYS A 575 -14.27 31.80 4.52
C LYS A 575 -13.36 31.99 3.31
N ARG A 576 -13.21 33.24 2.85
CA ARG A 576 -12.33 33.57 1.71
C ARG A 576 -10.89 33.20 2.01
N LEU A 577 -10.37 33.62 3.16
CA LEU A 577 -8.98 33.36 3.55
C LEU A 577 -8.69 31.86 3.80
N ALA A 578 -9.67 31.10 4.29
CA ALA A 578 -9.56 29.64 4.40
C ALA A 578 -9.53 28.98 3.01
N SER A 579 -10.31 29.48 2.05
CA SER A 579 -10.24 29.03 0.66
C SER A 579 -8.91 29.38 0.00
N ASP A 580 -8.35 30.57 0.27
CA ASP A 580 -7.03 30.98 -0.22
C ASP A 580 -5.93 30.05 0.35
N LEU A 581 -5.98 29.75 1.66
CA LEU A 581 -5.06 28.80 2.29
C LEU A 581 -5.18 27.40 1.69
N LYS A 582 -6.41 26.91 1.49
CA LYS A 582 -6.67 25.62 0.84
C LYS A 582 -6.06 25.59 -0.57
N HIS A 583 -6.28 26.63 -1.37
CA HIS A 583 -5.78 26.72 -2.73
C HIS A 583 -4.25 26.70 -2.76
N ASN A 584 -3.58 27.49 -1.91
CA ASN A 584 -2.12 27.51 -1.83
C ASN A 584 -1.53 26.13 -1.47
N LEU A 585 -2.19 25.39 -0.57
CA LEU A 585 -1.78 24.04 -0.19
C LEU A 585 -2.02 23.04 -1.34
N ASP A 586 -3.18 23.09 -1.97
CA ASP A 586 -3.54 22.22 -3.10
C ASP A 586 -2.65 22.46 -4.31
N ASP A 587 -2.29 23.70 -4.61
CA ASP A 587 -1.43 24.07 -5.74
C ASP A 587 -0.01 23.54 -5.58
N LYS A 588 0.55 23.63 -4.36
CA LYS A 588 1.81 22.98 -4.03
C LYS A 588 1.68 21.47 -4.14
N TYR A 589 0.65 20.88 -3.53
CA TYR A 589 0.42 19.44 -3.56
C TYR A 589 0.25 18.89 -4.99
N ASN A 590 -0.36 19.64 -5.91
CA ASN A 590 -0.54 19.27 -7.31
C ASN A 590 0.78 18.94 -8.03
N ASN A 591 1.90 19.55 -7.61
CA ASN A 591 3.23 19.29 -8.17
C ASN A 591 3.99 18.12 -7.49
N HIS A 592 3.40 17.52 -6.45
CA HIS A 592 4.02 16.51 -5.58
C HIS A 592 3.06 15.34 -5.24
N LEU A 593 2.28 14.88 -6.21
CA LEU A 593 1.24 13.86 -6.01
C LEU A 593 1.79 12.42 -5.86
N GLN A 594 3.03 12.19 -6.30
CA GLN A 594 3.72 10.90 -6.38
C GLN A 594 5.00 10.88 -5.51
N THR A 595 4.88 11.39 -4.28
CA THR A 595 5.96 11.43 -3.27
C THR A 595 5.97 10.18 -2.39
N GLY A 596 6.85 10.10 -1.39
CA GLY A 596 6.98 8.93 -0.51
C GLY A 596 5.67 8.44 0.10
N LEU A 597 4.70 9.31 0.36
CA LEU A 597 3.41 8.92 0.91
C LEU A 597 2.46 8.26 -0.10
N SER A 598 2.68 8.45 -1.41
CA SER A 598 1.92 7.72 -2.43
C SER A 598 2.28 6.24 -2.46
N LEU A 599 3.51 5.91 -2.06
CA LEU A 599 4.03 4.55 -2.06
C LEU A 599 3.33 3.63 -1.08
N ILE A 600 2.66 4.18 -0.05
CA ILE A 600 1.83 3.38 0.86
C ILE A 600 0.81 2.58 0.05
N SER A 601 0.23 3.15 -1.02
CA SER A 601 -0.70 2.42 -1.88
C SER A 601 -0.02 1.31 -2.67
N ASP A 602 1.17 1.56 -3.22
CA ASP A 602 1.91 0.59 -4.00
C ASP A 602 2.30 -0.62 -3.15
N VAL A 603 2.80 -0.38 -1.93
CA VAL A 603 3.21 -1.46 -1.01
C VAL A 603 2.04 -2.21 -0.40
N ASP A 604 0.83 -1.63 -0.34
CA ASP A 604 -0.33 -2.28 0.27
C ASP A 604 -1.28 -2.94 -0.72
N GLN A 605 -1.31 -2.47 -1.96
CA GLN A 605 -2.28 -2.90 -2.98
C GLN A 605 -1.64 -3.26 -4.31
N GLY A 606 -0.33 -3.09 -4.46
CA GLY A 606 0.42 -3.33 -5.70
C GLY A 606 0.26 -2.24 -6.76
N ALA A 607 -0.40 -1.13 -6.46
CA ALA A 607 -0.57 -0.01 -7.38
C ALA A 607 -1.00 1.27 -6.66
N SER A 608 -0.90 2.40 -7.37
CA SER A 608 -1.28 3.69 -6.84
C SER A 608 -2.75 3.74 -6.45
N ALA A 609 -3.11 4.74 -5.63
CA ALA A 609 -4.49 5.07 -5.35
C ALA A 609 -5.31 5.24 -6.65
N LYS A 610 -6.62 5.05 -6.57
CA LYS A 610 -7.54 5.15 -7.71
C LYS A 610 -8.40 6.42 -7.67
N VAL A 611 -7.90 7.47 -7.02
CA VAL A 611 -8.65 8.71 -6.83
C VAL A 611 -8.44 9.63 -8.02
N ASN A 612 -9.50 10.34 -8.37
CA ASN A 612 -9.52 11.32 -9.44
C ASN A 612 -9.93 12.67 -8.90
N ALA A 613 -9.37 13.72 -9.51
CA ALA A 613 -9.85 15.09 -9.34
C ALA A 613 -11.30 15.20 -9.82
N LYS A 614 -12.14 15.92 -9.07
CA LYS A 614 -13.53 16.21 -9.44
C LYS A 614 -13.59 16.84 -10.83
N ALA A 615 -14.48 16.32 -11.67
CA ALA A 615 -14.70 16.86 -13.01
C ALA A 615 -15.71 18.03 -12.98
N PRO A 616 -15.77 18.86 -14.05
CA PRO A 616 -16.71 19.97 -14.14
C PRO A 616 -18.18 19.60 -13.92
N TRP A 617 -18.98 20.59 -13.49
CA TRP A 617 -20.36 20.44 -13.01
C TRP A 617 -21.33 19.74 -13.99
N TYR A 618 -21.07 19.79 -15.30
CA TYR A 618 -21.91 19.16 -16.33
C TYR A 618 -21.73 17.63 -16.43
N LYS A 619 -20.74 17.04 -15.76
CA LYS A 619 -20.56 15.57 -15.69
C LYS A 619 -21.28 15.00 -14.46
N PHE A 620 -22.61 15.07 -14.42
CA PHE A 620 -23.45 14.62 -13.30
C PHE A 620 -23.03 13.25 -12.71
N TRP A 621 -22.63 12.29 -13.55
CA TRP A 621 -22.17 10.96 -13.13
C TRP A 621 -20.93 10.95 -12.21
N THR A 622 -20.07 11.98 -12.25
CA THR A 622 -18.90 12.06 -11.36
C THR A 622 -19.29 12.40 -9.92
N ARG A 623 -20.47 13.00 -9.69
CA ARG A 623 -21.01 13.21 -8.33
C ARG A 623 -21.47 11.91 -7.67
N LEU A 624 -21.74 10.87 -8.45
CA LEU A 624 -22.19 9.56 -7.96
C LEU A 624 -21.04 8.56 -7.77
N ASN A 625 -19.82 8.91 -8.21
CA ASN A 625 -18.67 8.02 -8.13
C ASN A 625 -17.72 8.46 -7.00
N PRO A 626 -17.60 7.69 -5.90
CA PRO A 626 -16.79 8.07 -4.74
C PRO A 626 -15.28 8.09 -5.00
N ASN A 627 -14.83 7.69 -6.20
CA ASN A 627 -13.44 7.83 -6.62
C ASN A 627 -13.12 9.24 -7.13
N TYR A 628 -14.11 10.09 -7.42
CA TYR A 628 -13.91 11.52 -7.72
C TYR A 628 -13.90 12.35 -6.44
N ALA A 629 -12.94 12.05 -5.58
CA ALA A 629 -12.83 12.63 -4.24
C ALA A 629 -11.84 13.80 -4.17
N GLU A 630 -10.95 13.96 -5.15
CA GLU A 630 -9.92 14.99 -5.12
C GLU A 630 -10.37 16.35 -5.68
N GLU A 631 -9.64 17.40 -5.34
CA GLU A 631 -9.97 18.77 -5.76
C GLU A 631 -9.78 18.94 -7.28
N SER A 632 -10.65 19.74 -7.91
CA SER A 632 -10.56 19.98 -9.37
C SER A 632 -9.32 20.77 -9.77
N SER A 633 -8.66 21.44 -8.81
CA SER A 633 -7.38 22.13 -9.00
C SER A 633 -6.20 21.17 -9.17
N LEU A 634 -6.34 19.88 -8.83
CA LEU A 634 -5.27 18.89 -8.99
C LEU A 634 -5.17 18.40 -10.43
N THR A 635 -4.72 19.28 -11.34
CA THR A 635 -4.64 19.02 -12.79
C THR A 635 -3.62 17.95 -13.16
N HIS A 636 -2.57 17.75 -12.36
CA HIS A 636 -1.57 16.70 -12.57
C HIS A 636 -2.03 15.33 -12.02
N LEU A 637 -3.21 15.22 -11.38
CA LEU A 637 -3.71 13.95 -10.88
C LEU A 637 -4.30 13.08 -12.01
N SER A 638 -3.52 12.10 -12.46
CA SER A 638 -3.94 11.12 -13.48
C SER A 638 -3.73 9.68 -13.02
N GLN A 639 -4.79 9.04 -12.51
CA GLN A 639 -4.75 7.68 -11.95
C GLN A 639 -5.91 6.80 -12.43
N LYS A 640 -6.47 7.07 -13.62
CA LYS A 640 -7.65 6.33 -14.12
C LYS A 640 -7.32 4.89 -14.45
N LYS A 641 -6.05 4.56 -14.73
CA LYS A 641 -5.63 3.21 -15.12
C LYS A 641 -4.98 2.40 -13.99
N SER A 642 -4.68 2.99 -12.82
CA SER A 642 -4.08 2.29 -11.67
C SER A 642 -4.98 1.18 -11.11
N GLY A 643 -6.31 1.39 -11.15
CA GLY A 643 -7.28 0.44 -10.60
C GLY A 643 -7.21 -0.97 -11.21
N ASN A 644 -6.70 -1.15 -12.43
CA ASN A 644 -6.56 -2.46 -13.05
C ASN A 644 -5.34 -3.25 -12.52
N MET A 645 -4.41 -2.60 -11.83
CA MET A 645 -3.24 -3.23 -11.24
C MET A 645 -3.47 -3.60 -9.77
N GLN A 646 -4.42 -2.95 -9.09
CA GLN A 646 -4.70 -3.23 -7.68
C GLN A 646 -5.10 -4.69 -7.41
N ALA A 647 -4.62 -5.24 -6.29
CA ALA A 647 -4.81 -6.63 -5.85
C ALA A 647 -6.28 -7.12 -5.89
N HIS A 648 -7.19 -6.28 -5.39
CA HIS A 648 -8.63 -6.56 -5.27
C HIS A 648 -9.42 -6.31 -6.58
N LYS A 649 -8.73 -6.14 -7.72
CA LYS A 649 -9.33 -5.81 -9.02
C LYS A 649 -8.71 -6.62 -10.15
N GLY A 650 -7.85 -6.00 -10.97
CA GLY A 650 -7.41 -6.57 -12.24
C GLY A 650 -6.15 -7.43 -12.15
N LEU A 651 -5.53 -7.57 -10.98
CA LEU A 651 -4.32 -8.38 -10.81
C LEU A 651 -4.55 -9.85 -11.21
N THR A 652 -5.52 -10.52 -10.58
CA THR A 652 -5.83 -11.94 -10.87
C THR A 652 -6.20 -12.14 -12.35
N GLU A 653 -6.87 -11.14 -12.93
CA GLU A 653 -7.24 -11.14 -14.35
C GLU A 653 -6.00 -11.06 -15.26
N ALA A 654 -5.02 -10.22 -14.91
CA ALA A 654 -3.77 -10.10 -15.64
C ALA A 654 -2.92 -11.38 -15.53
N MET A 655 -2.86 -11.98 -14.35
CA MET A 655 -2.18 -13.25 -14.11
C MET A 655 -2.81 -14.40 -14.92
N ALA A 656 -4.14 -14.45 -14.96
CA ALA A 656 -4.88 -15.46 -15.74
C ALA A 656 -4.62 -15.31 -17.25
N ALA A 657 -4.70 -14.07 -17.75
CA ALA A 657 -4.44 -13.76 -19.16
C ALA A 657 -3.00 -14.12 -19.56
N ALA A 658 -2.01 -13.79 -18.72
CA ALA A 658 -0.60 -14.14 -18.97
C ALA A 658 -0.34 -15.65 -18.92
N SER A 659 -1.12 -16.40 -18.13
CA SER A 659 -1.02 -17.87 -18.06
C SER A 659 -1.69 -18.59 -19.25
N GLY A 660 -2.24 -17.86 -20.22
CA GLY A 660 -2.93 -18.42 -21.38
C GLY A 660 -4.37 -18.84 -21.12
N HIS A 661 -4.98 -18.40 -20.01
CA HIS A 661 -6.34 -18.75 -19.61
C HIS A 661 -7.27 -17.54 -19.71
N PRO A 662 -8.07 -17.38 -20.79
CA PRO A 662 -8.99 -16.26 -20.92
C PRO A 662 -10.18 -16.34 -19.94
N LYS A 663 -10.71 -15.17 -19.52
CA LYS A 663 -11.71 -14.98 -18.46
C LYS A 663 -13.03 -15.76 -18.55
N SER A 664 -13.44 -16.18 -19.74
CA SER A 664 -14.71 -16.89 -19.95
C SER A 664 -14.77 -17.47 -21.37
N PHE A 665 -15.69 -18.41 -21.59
CA PHE A 665 -16.03 -18.92 -22.93
C PHE A 665 -16.37 -17.77 -23.92
N SER A 666 -16.97 -16.67 -23.44
CA SER A 666 -17.24 -15.47 -24.26
C SER A 666 -15.99 -14.65 -24.59
N SER A 667 -14.96 -14.66 -23.74
CA SER A 667 -13.66 -14.01 -24.00
C SER A 667 -12.73 -14.89 -24.86
N TYR A 668 -12.88 -16.21 -24.73
CA TYR A 668 -12.33 -17.22 -25.65
C TYR A 668 -12.93 -17.07 -27.06
N LEU A 669 -14.19 -16.62 -27.16
CA LEU A 669 -14.89 -16.29 -28.42
C LEU A 669 -14.82 -14.80 -28.83
N GLY A 670 -14.17 -13.91 -28.07
CA GLY A 670 -13.97 -12.50 -28.44
C GLY A 670 -15.15 -11.52 -28.24
N LEU A 671 -16.13 -11.83 -27.38
CA LEU A 671 -17.40 -11.09 -27.21
C LEU A 671 -17.40 -9.99 -26.11
N GLY A 672 -16.25 -9.44 -25.72
CA GLY A 672 -16.16 -8.44 -24.64
C GLY A 672 -16.11 -6.98 -25.11
N LYS A 673 -17.21 -6.23 -24.92
CA LYS A 673 -17.46 -4.78 -25.17
C LYS A 673 -17.75 -4.32 -26.61
N LEU A 674 -17.66 -5.19 -27.61
CA LEU A 674 -18.11 -4.95 -28.99
C LEU A 674 -19.40 -5.72 -29.34
N GLY A 675 -20.15 -6.14 -28.32
CA GLY A 675 -21.36 -6.96 -28.42
C GLY A 675 -22.64 -6.19 -28.77
N MET A 676 -22.58 -5.11 -29.56
CA MET A 676 -23.79 -4.52 -30.18
C MET A 676 -23.83 -4.65 -31.70
N ALA A 677 -22.88 -5.36 -32.32
CA ALA A 677 -22.87 -5.57 -33.77
C ALA A 677 -22.85 -7.06 -34.19
N LEU A 678 -23.08 -7.99 -33.26
CA LEU A 678 -22.91 -9.44 -33.48
C LEU A 678 -24.12 -10.28 -33.05
N SER A 679 -25.33 -9.72 -33.06
CA SER A 679 -26.57 -10.52 -32.96
C SER A 679 -27.19 -10.88 -34.32
N ILE A 680 -26.53 -10.54 -35.43
CA ILE A 680 -26.93 -11.01 -36.76
C ILE A 680 -25.84 -11.94 -37.26
N ILE A 681 -25.97 -13.23 -36.90
CA ILE A 681 -25.83 -14.41 -37.76
C ILE A 681 -26.26 -15.58 -36.86
N ALA A 682 -27.56 -15.66 -36.65
CA ALA A 682 -28.28 -16.91 -36.76
C ALA A 682 -29.23 -16.75 -37.96
N LEU A 683 -28.65 -16.51 -39.14
CA LEU A 683 -29.31 -16.64 -40.45
C LEU A 683 -28.25 -16.44 -41.55
N PRO A 684 -28.26 -17.27 -42.60
CA PRO A 684 -27.36 -17.15 -43.74
C PRO A 684 -27.97 -16.13 -44.70
N ILE A 685 -27.40 -14.93 -44.87
CA ILE A 685 -27.54 -14.10 -46.08
C ILE A 685 -26.52 -12.94 -46.00
N SER A 686 -25.83 -12.73 -47.12
CA SER A 686 -25.01 -11.56 -47.54
C SER A 686 -23.53 -11.50 -47.09
N LEU A 687 -22.70 -12.15 -47.91
CA LEU A 687 -21.26 -12.38 -47.77
C LEU A 687 -20.37 -11.26 -48.36
N LEU A 688 -20.89 -10.08 -48.72
CA LEU A 688 -20.15 -9.14 -49.58
C LEU A 688 -19.75 -7.79 -48.97
N VAL A 689 -20.24 -7.39 -47.79
CA VAL A 689 -19.90 -6.07 -47.21
C VAL A 689 -18.88 -6.18 -46.05
N VAL A 690 -18.76 -7.35 -45.42
CA VAL A 690 -17.88 -7.58 -44.26
C VAL A 690 -16.41 -7.84 -44.63
N ALA A 691 -16.15 -8.30 -45.86
CA ALA A 691 -14.79 -8.64 -46.31
C ALA A 691 -13.83 -7.43 -46.36
N GLY A 692 -14.34 -6.23 -46.68
CA GLY A 692 -13.51 -5.03 -46.83
C GLY A 692 -12.95 -4.45 -45.52
N ILE A 693 -13.72 -4.53 -44.42
CA ILE A 693 -13.31 -3.96 -43.12
C ILE A 693 -12.47 -4.98 -42.30
N TYR A 694 -12.72 -6.28 -42.50
CA TYR A 694 -11.95 -7.36 -41.86
C TYR A 694 -10.49 -7.41 -42.34
N GLN A 695 -10.23 -7.15 -43.62
CA GLN A 695 -8.87 -7.17 -44.19
C GLN A 695 -8.00 -5.96 -43.79
N PHE A 696 -8.57 -4.77 -43.56
CA PHE A 696 -7.76 -3.54 -43.48
C PHE A 696 -7.31 -3.12 -42.07
N SER A 697 -7.90 -3.62 -40.98
CA SER A 697 -7.62 -3.09 -39.63
C SER A 697 -7.35 -4.11 -38.51
N TYR A 698 -7.88 -5.33 -38.60
CA TYR A 698 -7.80 -6.29 -37.48
C TYR A 698 -6.84 -7.46 -37.71
N LYS A 699 -6.73 -7.93 -38.97
CA LYS A 699 -5.78 -8.96 -39.39
C LYS A 699 -4.30 -8.61 -39.05
N PRO A 700 -3.81 -7.37 -39.30
CA PRO A 700 -2.42 -7.02 -39.02
C PRO A 700 -2.06 -6.99 -37.52
N TYR A 701 -3.01 -6.66 -36.64
CA TYR A 701 -2.77 -6.54 -35.20
C TYR A 701 -2.77 -7.91 -34.50
N LYS A 702 -3.70 -8.80 -34.87
CA LYS A 702 -3.76 -10.19 -34.39
C LYS A 702 -2.58 -11.00 -34.91
N GLU A 703 -2.24 -10.86 -36.20
CA GLU A 703 -1.07 -11.53 -36.79
C GLU A 703 0.24 -11.01 -36.19
N LYS A 704 0.38 -9.71 -35.89
CA LYS A 704 1.56 -9.19 -35.16
C LYS A 704 1.69 -9.75 -33.73
N LEU A 705 0.59 -9.92 -33.02
CA LEU A 705 0.60 -10.46 -31.65
C LEU A 705 0.94 -11.95 -31.64
N ILE A 706 0.33 -12.74 -32.54
CA ILE A 706 0.61 -14.17 -32.69
C ILE A 706 2.05 -14.39 -33.21
N ALA A 707 2.47 -13.66 -34.25
CA ALA A 707 3.82 -13.74 -34.80
C ALA A 707 4.91 -13.27 -33.81
N LYS A 708 4.59 -12.42 -32.82
CA LYS A 708 5.50 -12.09 -31.72
C LYS A 708 5.50 -13.14 -30.60
N ALA A 709 4.36 -13.78 -30.33
CA ALA A 709 4.21 -14.73 -29.23
C ALA A 709 4.70 -16.14 -29.59
N GLU A 710 4.49 -16.58 -30.83
CA GLU A 710 4.82 -17.93 -31.31
C GLU A 710 6.32 -18.29 -31.25
N PRO A 711 7.26 -17.43 -31.70
CA PRO A 711 8.69 -17.71 -31.51
C PRO A 711 9.11 -17.71 -30.04
N ARG A 712 8.46 -16.89 -29.19
CA ARG A 712 8.72 -16.85 -27.74
C ARG A 712 8.21 -18.11 -27.03
N ILE A 713 7.05 -18.62 -27.44
CA ILE A 713 6.50 -19.89 -26.92
C ILE A 713 7.43 -21.04 -27.30
N LYS A 714 7.88 -21.11 -28.56
CA LYS A 714 8.84 -22.14 -29.02
C LYS A 714 10.20 -22.01 -28.31
N GLU A 715 10.66 -20.80 -28.02
CA GLU A 715 11.88 -20.57 -27.24
C GLU A 715 11.71 -21.04 -25.79
N CYS A 716 10.57 -20.75 -25.16
CA CYS A 716 10.23 -21.25 -23.83
C CYS A 716 10.13 -22.78 -23.79
N GLU A 717 9.52 -23.42 -24.78
CA GLU A 717 9.47 -24.89 -24.91
C GLU A 717 10.87 -25.49 -25.03
N LYS A 718 11.76 -24.86 -25.81
CA LYS A 718 13.16 -25.28 -25.96
C LYS A 718 13.95 -25.12 -24.66
N ILE A 719 13.76 -24.01 -23.94
CA ILE A 719 14.38 -23.78 -22.63
C ILE A 719 13.87 -24.81 -21.62
N TYR A 720 12.57 -25.10 -21.62
CA TYR A 720 11.94 -26.07 -20.75
C TYR A 720 12.49 -27.49 -20.99
N ALA A 721 12.60 -27.90 -22.26
CA ALA A 721 13.21 -29.18 -22.64
C ALA A 721 14.67 -29.28 -22.17
N LYS A 722 15.47 -28.22 -22.36
CA LYS A 722 16.86 -28.17 -21.90
C LYS A 722 16.99 -28.22 -20.38
N HIS A 723 16.05 -27.64 -19.66
CA HIS A 723 16.07 -27.65 -18.19
C HIS A 723 15.66 -29.01 -17.61
N ILE A 724 14.69 -29.69 -18.25
CA ILE A 724 14.37 -31.10 -17.94
C ILE A 724 15.61 -31.97 -18.13
N GLU A 725 16.34 -31.78 -19.22
CA GLU A 725 17.59 -32.50 -19.49
C GLU A 725 18.69 -32.19 -18.44
N GLN A 726 18.86 -30.95 -18.05
CA GLN A 726 19.85 -30.57 -17.03
C GLN A 726 19.49 -31.10 -15.63
N ASN A 727 18.20 -31.07 -15.26
CA ASN A 727 17.76 -31.58 -13.96
C ASN A 727 17.78 -33.11 -13.92
N SER A 728 17.46 -33.79 -15.02
CA SER A 728 17.63 -35.24 -15.11
C SER A 728 19.11 -35.63 -14.99
N GLN A 729 20.03 -34.90 -15.63
CA GLN A 729 21.47 -35.09 -15.47
C GLN A 729 21.96 -34.88 -14.02
N LYS A 730 21.45 -33.85 -13.31
CA LYS A 730 21.78 -33.64 -11.89
C LYS A 730 21.28 -34.77 -10.99
N ILE A 731 20.08 -35.27 -11.25
CA ILE A 731 19.51 -36.40 -10.52
C ILE A 731 20.36 -37.65 -10.77
N VAL A 732 20.69 -37.95 -12.03
CA VAL A 732 21.58 -39.07 -12.40
C VAL A 732 22.95 -38.95 -11.72
N ALA A 733 23.58 -37.77 -11.76
CA ALA A 733 24.86 -37.53 -11.09
C ALA A 733 24.77 -37.71 -9.56
N SER A 734 23.65 -37.32 -8.94
CA SER A 734 23.40 -37.56 -7.52
C SER A 734 23.26 -39.05 -7.20
N TYR A 735 22.57 -39.82 -8.06
CA TYR A 735 22.46 -41.27 -7.94
C TYR A 735 23.81 -41.97 -8.14
N GLU A 736 24.59 -41.58 -9.15
CA GLU A 736 25.93 -42.13 -9.40
C GLU A 736 26.87 -41.86 -8.22
N LYS A 737 26.80 -40.66 -7.64
CA LYS A 737 27.58 -40.30 -6.45
C LYS A 737 27.19 -41.15 -5.23
N ALA A 738 25.89 -41.33 -4.99
CA ALA A 738 25.39 -42.19 -3.91
C ALA A 738 25.80 -43.66 -4.13
N ASN A 739 25.76 -44.13 -5.38
CA ASN A 739 26.14 -45.50 -5.74
C ASN A 739 27.65 -45.74 -5.59
N ARG A 740 28.51 -44.76 -5.93
CA ARG A 740 29.96 -44.84 -5.65
C ARG A 740 30.25 -44.90 -4.16
N GLN A 741 29.56 -44.09 -3.35
CA GLN A 741 29.73 -44.11 -1.89
C GLN A 741 29.31 -45.44 -1.26
N LEU A 742 28.32 -46.13 -1.84
CA LEU A 742 27.90 -47.48 -1.43
C LEU A 742 28.90 -48.59 -1.84
N HIS A 743 29.68 -48.37 -2.90
CA HIS A 743 30.63 -49.35 -3.43
C HIS A 743 32.09 -49.11 -3.00
N GLU A 744 32.44 -47.92 -2.50
CA GLU A 744 33.77 -47.61 -1.96
C GLU A 744 33.97 -48.10 -0.51
N SER A 745 32.92 -48.56 0.20
CA SER A 745 33.02 -48.96 1.62
C SER A 745 33.31 -50.46 1.87
N LYS A 746 33.99 -51.15 0.96
CA LYS A 746 34.40 -52.56 1.15
C LYS A 746 35.79 -52.88 0.57
N VAL A 747 36.85 -52.23 1.05
CA VAL A 747 38.20 -52.84 1.09
C VAL A 747 38.98 -52.25 2.28
N GLU A 748 39.58 -53.16 3.07
CA GLU A 748 40.56 -52.99 4.18
C GLU A 748 40.04 -52.44 5.53
N GLY A 749 40.26 -53.09 6.68
CA GLY A 749 41.14 -54.21 7.01
C GLY A 749 40.77 -54.85 8.36
N GLY A 750 41.16 -56.11 8.50
CA GLY A 750 40.92 -56.92 9.70
C GLY A 750 42.03 -56.82 10.75
N LEU A 751 41.68 -57.36 11.92
CA LEU A 751 42.52 -57.76 13.07
C LEU A 751 43.32 -56.67 13.80
N PHE A 752 42.97 -56.41 15.07
CA PHE A 752 43.68 -57.01 16.21
C PHE A 752 42.91 -56.84 17.53
N VAL A 753 43.23 -57.73 18.47
CA VAL A 753 42.58 -58.14 19.71
C VAL A 753 43.10 -57.34 20.93
N LYS A 754 42.25 -57.05 21.94
CA LYS A 754 42.46 -57.45 23.37
C LYS A 754 41.41 -56.96 24.39
N GLU A 755 40.87 -57.95 25.13
CA GLU A 755 40.65 -58.08 26.59
C GLU A 755 39.82 -57.04 27.39
N GLN A 756 38.53 -57.39 27.65
CA GLN A 756 37.83 -57.62 28.96
C GLN A 756 38.06 -56.70 30.21
N PRO A 757 37.19 -56.75 31.27
CA PRO A 757 35.71 -56.77 31.38
C PRO A 757 35.18 -55.88 32.55
N LEU A 758 33.86 -55.88 32.83
CA LEU A 758 33.17 -56.09 34.14
C LEU A 758 31.92 -55.22 34.45
N MET A 759 30.90 -55.97 34.91
CA MET A 759 29.87 -55.70 35.94
C MET A 759 28.47 -55.24 35.51
N GLU A 760 27.59 -56.24 35.53
CA GLU A 760 26.15 -56.19 35.75
C GLU A 760 25.78 -55.54 37.11
N TYR A 761 24.60 -54.91 37.16
CA TYR A 761 23.65 -55.10 38.26
C TYR A 761 22.22 -54.79 37.77
N GLU A 762 21.34 -55.77 37.96
CA GLU A 762 19.88 -55.69 37.85
C GLU A 762 19.28 -54.88 39.01
N GLN A 763 18.13 -54.19 38.81
CA GLN A 763 16.79 -54.67 39.21
C GLN A 763 15.73 -53.52 39.20
N GLU A 764 14.47 -53.96 39.19
CA GLU A 764 13.25 -53.38 38.62
C GLU A 764 12.57 -52.22 39.38
N GLY A 765 11.66 -51.52 38.68
CA GLY A 765 10.61 -50.69 39.27
C GLY A 765 9.76 -49.96 38.22
N GLU A 766 8.56 -50.48 37.96
CA GLU A 766 7.51 -49.86 37.13
C GLU A 766 7.01 -48.51 37.71
N HIS A 767 6.84 -47.49 36.85
CA HIS A 767 5.55 -46.83 36.61
C HIS A 767 5.62 -45.72 35.55
N HIS A 768 4.52 -45.60 34.81
CA HIS A 768 4.29 -44.82 33.61
C HIS A 768 4.49 -43.29 33.71
N HIS A 769 5.02 -42.76 32.60
CA HIS A 769 4.72 -41.47 31.92
C HIS A 769 5.94 -40.57 31.71
N THR A 770 6.65 -40.74 30.59
CA THR A 770 7.11 -39.67 29.68
C THR A 770 8.08 -40.24 28.63
N LYS A 771 7.77 -40.05 27.34
CA LYS A 771 8.73 -39.75 26.25
C LYS A 771 8.03 -39.77 24.90
N LEU A 772 7.91 -38.60 24.28
CA LEU A 772 7.84 -38.45 22.83
C LEU A 772 8.58 -37.17 22.46
N PHE A 773 9.91 -37.23 22.60
CA PHE A 773 10.86 -36.45 21.82
C PHE A 773 12.10 -37.33 21.59
N ALA A 774 12.62 -37.26 20.36
CA ALA A 774 13.79 -37.93 19.80
C ALA A 774 13.58 -39.34 19.20
N THR A 775 13.33 -39.38 17.89
CA THR A 775 14.20 -40.11 16.94
C THR A 775 14.09 -39.47 15.55
N LEU A 776 15.22 -38.88 15.13
CA LEU A 776 15.57 -38.52 13.76
C LEU A 776 16.25 -39.74 13.14
N ASN A 777 16.08 -39.88 11.82
CA ASN A 777 16.80 -40.77 10.89
C ASN A 777 16.51 -42.28 10.97
N GLU A 778 15.67 -42.75 10.06
CA GLU A 778 15.99 -43.87 9.15
C GLU A 778 14.94 -43.92 8.02
N SER A 779 15.36 -43.61 6.79
CA SER A 779 14.56 -43.82 5.59
C SER A 779 14.98 -45.13 4.93
N THR A 780 14.25 -46.22 5.20
CA THR A 780 14.40 -47.48 4.46
C THR A 780 13.40 -47.51 3.30
N VAL A 781 13.81 -47.00 2.14
CA VAL A 781 13.13 -47.31 0.87
C VAL A 781 13.53 -48.74 0.51
N LYS A 782 12.55 -49.64 0.38
CA LYS A 782 12.82 -51.05 0.06
C LYS A 782 13.17 -51.18 -1.43
N ALA A 783 14.11 -52.06 -1.76
CA ALA A 783 14.58 -52.29 -3.14
C ALA A 783 13.46 -52.68 -4.12
N GLU A 784 12.34 -53.20 -3.61
CA GLU A 784 11.13 -53.55 -4.38
C GLU A 784 10.42 -52.31 -4.94
N ASP A 785 10.40 -51.18 -4.22
CA ASP A 785 9.82 -49.91 -4.68
C ASP A 785 10.65 -49.27 -5.81
N VAL A 786 11.97 -49.52 -5.80
CA VAL A 786 12.92 -49.03 -6.81
C VAL A 786 12.76 -49.79 -8.13
N HIS A 787 12.56 -51.10 -8.09
CA HIS A 787 12.30 -51.90 -9.31
C HIS A 787 10.94 -51.56 -9.94
N GLN A 788 9.92 -51.26 -9.14
CA GLN A 788 8.61 -50.84 -9.63
C GLN A 788 8.67 -49.48 -10.34
N HIS A 789 9.42 -48.52 -9.80
CA HIS A 789 9.62 -47.22 -10.46
C HIS A 789 10.47 -47.29 -11.72
N MET A 790 11.50 -48.16 -11.77
CA MET A 790 12.28 -48.39 -12.99
C MET A 790 11.47 -49.05 -14.10
N GLY A 791 10.58 -49.99 -13.77
CA GLY A 791 9.68 -50.62 -14.73
C GLY A 791 8.69 -49.64 -15.38
N GLN A 792 8.16 -48.69 -14.59
CA GLN A 792 7.29 -47.63 -15.10
C GLN A 792 8.05 -46.65 -16.02
N PHE A 793 9.32 -46.36 -15.71
CA PHE A 793 10.16 -45.49 -16.53
C PHE A 793 10.55 -46.12 -17.86
N GLN A 794 10.87 -47.43 -17.88
CA GLN A 794 11.16 -48.16 -19.12
C GLN A 794 9.92 -48.26 -20.02
N GLY A 795 8.72 -48.43 -19.45
CA GLY A 795 7.46 -48.43 -20.20
C GLY A 795 7.18 -47.11 -20.93
N VAL A 796 7.43 -45.98 -20.26
CA VAL A 796 7.29 -44.64 -20.87
C VAL A 796 8.36 -44.40 -21.93
N LEU A 797 9.61 -44.82 -21.70
CA LEU A 797 10.69 -44.68 -22.68
C LEU A 797 10.46 -45.52 -23.94
N THR A 798 9.81 -46.68 -23.79
CA THR A 798 9.43 -47.56 -24.89
C THR A 798 8.31 -46.93 -25.71
N GLN A 799 7.26 -46.38 -25.07
CA GLN A 799 6.17 -45.66 -25.76
C GLN A 799 6.66 -44.43 -26.54
N ILE A 800 7.68 -43.73 -26.03
CA ILE A 800 8.29 -42.59 -26.73
C ILE A 800 9.07 -43.06 -27.97
N LYS A 801 9.85 -44.15 -27.86
CA LYS A 801 10.56 -44.73 -29.01
C LYS A 801 9.62 -45.29 -30.08
N THR A 802 8.51 -45.92 -29.69
CA THR A 802 7.50 -46.43 -30.64
C THR A 802 6.72 -45.30 -31.34
N ARG A 803 6.57 -44.13 -30.71
CA ARG A 803 5.98 -42.95 -31.36
C ARG A 803 6.93 -42.27 -32.34
N GLN A 804 8.22 -42.20 -32.01
CA GLN A 804 9.23 -41.66 -32.95
C GLN A 804 9.43 -42.55 -34.18
N GLN A 805 9.36 -43.88 -34.05
CA GLN A 805 9.44 -44.78 -35.21
C GLN A 805 8.20 -44.76 -36.12
N LYS A 806 7.05 -44.27 -35.65
CA LYS A 806 5.82 -44.15 -36.45
C LYS A 806 5.73 -42.86 -37.26
N GLU A 807 6.54 -41.84 -36.95
CA GLU A 807 6.59 -40.59 -37.73
C GLU A 807 7.57 -40.67 -38.93
N ASP A 808 8.41 -41.71 -39.01
CA ASP A 808 9.42 -41.90 -40.07
C ASP A 808 9.04 -42.98 -41.13
N SER A 809 7.76 -43.41 -41.21
CA SER A 809 7.30 -44.30 -42.30
C SER A 809 6.31 -43.57 -43.22
N GLU A 810 6.79 -43.15 -44.38
CA GLU A 810 5.96 -42.76 -45.54
C GLU A 810 5.02 -43.92 -45.88
N VAL A 811 3.72 -43.63 -45.93
CA VAL A 811 2.70 -44.55 -46.45
C VAL A 811 2.06 -43.88 -47.66
N ASP A 812 2.26 -44.52 -48.81
CA ASP A 812 1.67 -44.21 -50.11
C ASP A 812 0.13 -44.15 -50.05
N TYR A 813 -0.43 -43.18 -50.77
CA TYR A 813 -1.87 -43.00 -50.94
C TYR A 813 -2.38 -43.87 -52.10
N GLU A 814 -3.28 -44.81 -51.82
CA GLU A 814 -4.25 -45.30 -52.80
C GLU A 814 -5.65 -44.80 -52.43
N GLU A 815 -6.25 -43.98 -53.30
CA GLU A 815 -7.67 -43.59 -53.25
C GLU A 815 -8.58 -44.76 -53.66
N PRO A 816 -9.76 -44.89 -53.02
CA PRO A 816 -10.98 -45.15 -53.80
C PRO A 816 -12.24 -44.46 -53.18
N PRO A 817 -13.44 -44.52 -53.79
CA PRO A 817 -13.97 -43.44 -54.61
C PRO A 817 -15.24 -42.79 -54.03
N LEU A 818 -15.55 -41.60 -54.56
CA LEU A 818 -16.81 -40.87 -54.40
C LEU A 818 -18.05 -41.74 -54.64
N ILE A 819 -18.97 -41.77 -53.67
CA ILE A 819 -20.40 -42.05 -53.90
C ILE A 819 -21.24 -40.98 -53.19
N VAL A 820 -22.19 -40.45 -53.97
CA VAL A 820 -23.03 -39.28 -53.71
C VAL A 820 -24.46 -39.71 -53.32
N LYS A 821 -25.10 -38.89 -52.47
CA LYS A 821 -26.57 -38.80 -52.17
C LYS A 821 -27.20 -39.95 -51.37
N HIS A 822 -28.12 -39.71 -50.43
CA HIS A 822 -29.21 -38.72 -50.42
C HIS A 822 -29.30 -37.84 -49.18
#